data_AF-A0A2E7EFM9-F1
#
_entry.id   AF-A0A2E7EFM9-F1
#
_cell.length_a   1.000
_cell.length_b   1.000
_cell.length_c   1.000
_cell.angle_alpha   90.00
_cell.angle_beta   90.00
_cell.angle_gamma   90.00
#
_symmetry.space_group_name_H-M   'P 1'
#
loop_
_entity.id
_entity.type
_entity.pdbx_description
1 polymer ?
#
loop_
_entity_poly.entity_id
_entity_poly.type
_entity_poly.pdbx_seq_one_letter_code
_entity_poly.pdbx_strand_id
1 'polypeptide(L)'
;MSESHSQILIHLQPCRPFLRQLRRFTCQLVLSLMVISCFSGSAVSQEKEKSNGFVHPGLLHTQQDLERMRDAINNENSPISDGFKVLQESKYSQHNYQLRGPSVEWGRAPNVAMGQAVDDATAAYQNALMWCITGNKKHADKAAEILNRWSTTHQRMVGVDGVLAAGLQGLKFVNAAELLRHTDSGWPEEQAVQCERWFRNAIYPKIEHYAYFANGNWETAALQTNVAIAVYCSDREMFESTMRYAVNGCGNGSIPNVVIDESGQCQETTRAQHYAQLGLGTLANAVEIAWNQGVDLYGWNNNRLMQGFEYTAKYGLGHDVPYRHYLDRTGKYGLEGRHQHYTKISTVSRGNFYAIFERPYNHYAKRRKLSVPFSEQVVERKRPEGFNHDHVGLGTLTHFRDPPTGEEPLTPPGVPSGLIGRSLEKGIRLSWVRSVAPVSCKDAQNYTVYRSTMPDRPFSRVASVTTPAWVDRDVARGQLYRYQVVAHNEAGSSSPSAVLSISAQLPAPWLSKDIGEVGVAGFAEYDGTRFTLEGEGHDIGGSEDSFHYVYAPMEGQGTVTARIVRPMSSQWTKPGVMIRETLEADSRHASVLLLPIDWSAALVSRGEAGGETQIHGKTALGEAHIEKGNRLMTPYWVRLIRFRNRFTGYISPDGHDWREIGSVKIPMGHRFFVGLPACSQLKNVTTTVTYDRVSIPTWRQTMENRLILSRPEPRWHREPWFKRHQAINDRVQKGDVDLIMIGDSITHWFDREGKAVWDQHYGDRAVNLAISGDRTEHVLWRLENGNLENIAPKIATVMIGTNNHMSSPPQVTARDIGLIVQTLRHKLPTTQVLVLAIFPRGAGPEDGARKINEQVNQLVEKQIASLNDPMVNFANINRSFFSNPETGRLNQDAFPDGTHPNEKGYQIWAEALDSILKGLRSD
;
A
#
# COMPACT_ATOMS: atom_id res chain seq x y z
N MET A 1 39.60 -27.73 53.48
CA MET A 1 40.10 -26.47 54.06
C MET A 1 38.85 -25.70 54.43
N SER A 2 38.29 -26.02 55.60
CA SER A 2 38.53 -25.40 56.91
C SER A 2 37.32 -24.49 57.19
N GLU A 3 36.29 -25.03 57.84
CA GLU A 3 36.14 -24.99 59.32
C GLU A 3 35.78 -23.57 59.79
N SER A 4 34.79 -23.37 60.68
CA SER A 4 34.15 -24.31 61.61
C SER A 4 32.94 -23.70 62.32
N HIS A 5 31.93 -24.53 62.62
CA HIS A 5 31.18 -24.55 63.91
C HIS A 5 30.19 -23.37 64.19
N SER A 6 29.08 -23.51 64.96
CA SER A 6 28.47 -24.68 65.61
C SER A 6 27.06 -24.42 66.18
N GLN A 7 26.24 -25.50 66.25
CA GLN A 7 25.31 -25.87 67.36
C GLN A 7 23.99 -25.07 67.57
N ILE A 8 22.90 -25.59 68.17
CA ILE A 8 22.48 -26.89 68.78
C ILE A 8 20.93 -27.00 68.56
N LEU A 9 20.28 -28.09 68.10
CA LEU A 9 19.96 -29.41 68.70
C LEU A 9 18.81 -29.44 69.75
N ILE A 10 18.03 -30.57 69.76
CA ILE A 10 17.07 -31.06 70.80
C ILE A 10 15.66 -30.38 70.77
N HIS A 11 14.46 -31.05 70.81
CA HIS A 11 14.06 -32.49 70.76
C HIS A 11 12.55 -32.74 70.43
N LEU A 12 12.25 -34.00 70.06
CA LEU A 12 11.08 -34.88 70.34
C LEU A 12 9.60 -34.62 69.93
N GLN A 13 9.08 -35.72 69.36
CA GLN A 13 7.74 -36.14 68.95
C GLN A 13 6.65 -36.27 70.06
N PRO A 14 5.37 -36.57 69.71
CA PRO A 14 4.19 -36.26 70.53
C PRO A 14 3.49 -37.48 71.16
N CYS A 15 2.54 -37.26 72.09
CA CYS A 15 1.26 -38.02 72.13
C CYS A 15 0.21 -37.55 73.19
N ARG A 16 -1.00 -37.21 72.69
CA ARG A 16 -2.33 -37.64 73.22
C ARG A 16 -2.74 -37.23 74.67
N PRO A 17 -3.97 -37.57 75.12
CA PRO A 17 -5.29 -37.14 74.60
C PRO A 17 -6.20 -36.61 75.75
N PHE A 18 -7.46 -36.23 75.50
CA PHE A 18 -8.61 -36.69 76.33
C PHE A 18 -10.00 -36.37 75.72
N LEU A 19 -11.05 -36.85 76.40
CA LEU A 19 -12.43 -37.06 75.92
C LEU A 19 -13.39 -35.85 76.03
N ARG A 20 -14.37 -35.83 75.11
CA ARG A 20 -15.79 -35.42 75.28
C ARG A 20 -16.11 -34.04 75.89
N GLN A 21 -16.56 -33.10 75.05
CA GLN A 21 -17.99 -32.72 74.87
C GLN A 21 -18.11 -31.41 74.08
N LEU A 22 -18.83 -31.42 72.96
CA LEU A 22 -19.98 -30.51 72.70
C LEU A 22 -20.68 -30.85 71.38
N ARG A 23 -21.94 -30.46 71.28
CA ARG A 23 -22.89 -30.84 70.22
C ARG A 23 -22.73 -29.98 68.96
N ARG A 24 -23.23 -30.50 67.84
CA ARG A 24 -23.48 -29.85 66.53
C ARG A 24 -22.23 -29.58 65.67
N PHE A 25 -21.92 -30.50 64.75
CA PHE A 25 -22.04 -30.34 63.29
C PHE A 25 -21.35 -31.52 62.58
N THR A 26 -22.05 -32.66 62.50
CA THR A 26 -21.63 -33.83 61.71
C THR A 26 -22.44 -33.92 60.43
N CYS A 27 -21.99 -33.26 59.35
CA CYS A 27 -22.25 -33.64 57.96
C CYS A 27 -21.52 -32.72 56.98
N GLN A 28 -20.25 -33.02 56.64
CA GLN A 28 -19.59 -32.70 55.36
C GLN A 28 -18.10 -33.12 55.42
N LEU A 29 -17.80 -34.43 55.39
CA LEU A 29 -16.45 -34.92 55.03
C LEU A 29 -16.46 -36.39 54.57
N VAL A 30 -17.26 -36.70 53.55
CA VAL A 30 -17.17 -37.97 52.78
C VAL A 30 -17.03 -37.73 51.26
N LEU A 31 -17.22 -36.49 50.78
CA LEU A 31 -16.85 -36.09 49.41
C LEU A 31 -15.48 -35.39 49.39
N SER A 32 -14.39 -36.16 49.41
CA SER A 32 -13.03 -35.61 49.21
C SER A 32 -12.04 -36.54 48.49
N LEU A 33 -12.49 -37.67 47.92
CA LEU A 33 -11.65 -38.61 47.17
C LEU A 33 -12.17 -38.92 45.76
N MET A 34 -13.02 -38.05 45.20
CA MET A 34 -13.56 -38.16 43.84
C MET A 34 -13.67 -36.79 43.12
N VAL A 35 -12.69 -35.91 43.33
CA VAL A 35 -12.63 -34.57 42.70
C VAL A 35 -11.29 -34.28 42.00
N ILE A 36 -10.24 -35.09 42.22
CA ILE A 36 -8.88 -34.87 41.71
C ILE A 36 -8.69 -35.48 40.29
N SER A 37 -9.72 -35.40 39.44
CA SER A 37 -9.65 -35.83 38.04
C SER A 37 -10.48 -34.99 37.05
N CYS A 38 -11.00 -33.83 37.47
CA CYS A 38 -11.83 -32.95 36.62
C CYS A 38 -11.31 -31.50 36.49
N PHE A 39 -10.11 -31.18 36.99
CA PHE A 39 -9.52 -29.83 36.92
C PHE A 39 -8.26 -29.72 36.03
N SER A 40 -8.04 -30.68 35.14
CA SER A 40 -7.01 -30.65 34.09
C SER A 40 -7.57 -30.39 32.68
N GLY A 41 -8.87 -30.15 32.54
CA GLY A 41 -9.55 -29.92 31.25
C GLY A 41 -9.65 -28.46 30.79
N SER A 42 -9.17 -27.49 31.58
CA SER A 42 -9.41 -26.05 31.34
C SER A 42 -8.17 -25.27 30.87
N ALA A 43 -7.03 -25.93 30.71
CA ALA A 43 -5.78 -25.32 30.22
C ALA A 43 -5.45 -25.71 28.76
N VAL A 44 -6.25 -26.58 28.13
CA VAL A 44 -6.03 -27.08 26.76
C VAL A 44 -7.13 -26.57 25.83
N SER A 45 -7.26 -25.25 25.75
CA SER A 45 -8.01 -24.54 24.71
C SER A 45 -7.36 -23.20 24.29
N GLN A 46 -6.27 -22.78 24.95
CA GLN A 46 -5.50 -21.58 24.60
C GLN A 46 -4.46 -21.78 23.48
N GLU A 47 -4.40 -22.96 22.87
CA GLU A 47 -3.69 -23.18 21.59
C GLU A 47 -4.68 -23.21 20.41
N LYS A 48 -5.43 -22.12 20.24
CA LYS A 48 -6.13 -21.80 18.99
C LYS A 48 -5.50 -20.56 18.37
N GLU A 49 -4.64 -20.81 17.40
CA GLU A 49 -4.10 -19.89 16.37
C GLU A 49 -3.49 -18.55 16.82
N LYS A 50 -2.36 -18.18 16.22
CA LYS A 50 -1.71 -16.89 16.47
C LYS A 50 -2.60 -15.73 16.00
N SER A 51 -3.41 -15.16 16.89
CA SER A 51 -3.97 -13.83 16.62
C SER A 51 -2.81 -12.84 16.51
N ASN A 52 -2.85 -11.95 15.51
CA ASN A 52 -1.78 -10.98 15.24
C ASN A 52 -1.83 -9.77 16.22
N GLY A 53 -2.02 -10.06 17.51
CA GLY A 53 -2.22 -9.06 18.57
C GLY A 53 -3.53 -8.29 18.42
N PHE A 54 -4.59 -8.93 17.92
CA PHE A 54 -5.95 -8.36 17.87
C PHE A 54 -6.81 -8.89 19.01
N VAL A 55 -7.65 -8.03 19.55
CA VAL A 55 -8.68 -8.34 20.55
C VAL A 55 -9.95 -8.79 19.82
N HIS A 56 -10.52 -9.92 20.25
CA HIS A 56 -11.75 -10.50 19.71
C HIS A 56 -12.67 -11.01 20.85
N PRO A 57 -14.00 -10.74 20.82
CA PRO A 57 -14.62 -9.73 19.96
C PRO A 57 -14.06 -8.34 20.30
N GLY A 58 -13.74 -7.54 19.28
CA GLY A 58 -13.07 -6.24 19.45
C GLY A 58 -13.41 -5.21 18.39
N LEU A 59 -14.61 -5.32 17.80
CA LEU A 59 -15.19 -4.31 16.92
C LEU A 59 -15.92 -3.23 17.73
N LEU A 60 -17.24 -3.07 17.55
CA LEU A 60 -18.02 -2.12 18.34
C LEU A 60 -18.32 -2.60 19.76
N HIS A 61 -18.11 -3.90 20.04
CA HIS A 61 -18.37 -4.52 21.33
C HIS A 61 -17.18 -5.40 21.71
N THR A 62 -16.70 -5.23 22.94
CA THR A 62 -15.78 -6.17 23.59
C THR A 62 -16.55 -7.20 24.42
N GLN A 63 -15.90 -8.30 24.82
CA GLN A 63 -16.48 -9.27 25.74
C GLN A 63 -17.07 -8.62 27.01
N GLN A 64 -16.37 -7.63 27.57
CA GLN A 64 -16.82 -6.88 28.75
C GLN A 64 -18.02 -5.97 28.48
N ASP A 65 -18.17 -5.45 27.24
CA ASP A 65 -19.38 -4.71 26.86
C ASP A 65 -20.59 -5.66 26.78
N LEU A 66 -20.39 -6.89 26.29
CA LEU A 66 -21.45 -7.92 26.25
C LEU A 66 -21.87 -8.34 27.66
N GLU A 67 -20.91 -8.53 28.57
CA GLU A 67 -21.15 -8.82 29.99
C GLU A 67 -21.89 -7.67 30.68
N ARG A 68 -21.39 -6.43 30.57
CA ARG A 68 -22.07 -5.22 31.10
C ARG A 68 -23.51 -5.11 30.61
N MET A 69 -23.78 -5.37 29.33
CA MET A 69 -25.15 -5.38 28.80
C MET A 69 -25.98 -6.48 29.47
N ARG A 70 -25.51 -7.73 29.46
CA ARG A 70 -26.22 -8.87 30.04
C ARG A 70 -26.56 -8.67 31.52
N ASP A 71 -25.60 -8.21 32.31
CA ASP A 71 -25.78 -7.96 33.73
C ASP A 71 -26.78 -6.83 33.99
N ALA A 72 -26.76 -5.77 33.18
CA ALA A 72 -27.74 -4.70 33.29
C ALA A 72 -29.15 -5.15 32.87
N ILE A 73 -29.30 -6.08 31.91
CA ILE A 73 -30.63 -6.62 31.55
C ILE A 73 -31.15 -7.55 32.65
N ASN A 74 -30.30 -8.46 33.16
CA ASN A 74 -30.66 -9.40 34.22
C ASN A 74 -31.08 -8.72 35.54
N ASN A 75 -30.56 -7.51 35.80
CA ASN A 75 -30.87 -6.70 36.98
C ASN A 75 -31.83 -5.53 36.68
N GLU A 76 -32.41 -5.45 35.47
CA GLU A 76 -33.30 -4.38 35.00
C GLU A 76 -32.72 -2.94 35.07
N ASN A 77 -31.41 -2.79 35.16
CA ASN A 77 -30.71 -1.52 35.37
C ASN A 77 -30.89 -0.52 34.21
N SER A 78 -31.69 0.52 34.48
CA SER A 78 -31.85 1.70 33.61
C SER A 78 -30.55 2.53 33.58
N PRO A 79 -30.16 3.14 32.44
CA PRO A 79 -30.89 3.21 31.17
C PRO A 79 -30.58 2.09 30.18
N ILE A 80 -29.65 1.18 30.49
CA ILE A 80 -29.27 0.08 29.59
C ILE A 80 -30.47 -0.84 29.32
N SER A 81 -31.27 -1.15 30.36
CA SER A 81 -32.51 -1.93 30.22
C SER A 81 -33.56 -1.25 29.35
N ASP A 82 -33.65 0.08 29.36
CA ASP A 82 -34.53 0.85 28.47
C ASP A 82 -34.01 0.89 27.03
N GLY A 83 -32.69 0.97 26.85
CA GLY A 83 -32.06 0.80 25.53
C GLY A 83 -32.29 -0.59 24.92
N PHE A 84 -32.41 -1.63 25.76
CA PHE A 84 -32.73 -2.98 25.31
C PHE A 84 -34.17 -3.12 24.83
N LYS A 85 -35.14 -2.43 25.43
CA LYS A 85 -36.53 -2.40 24.93
C LYS A 85 -36.59 -1.92 23.48
N VAL A 86 -35.82 -0.89 23.12
CA VAL A 86 -35.70 -0.40 21.74
C VAL A 86 -35.12 -1.46 20.77
N LEU A 87 -34.20 -2.31 21.24
CA LEU A 87 -33.74 -3.46 20.47
C LEU A 87 -34.83 -4.53 20.37
N GLN A 88 -35.52 -4.88 21.45
CA GLN A 88 -36.58 -5.90 21.48
C GLN A 88 -37.79 -5.55 20.61
N GLU A 89 -38.17 -4.27 20.52
CA GLU A 89 -39.28 -3.78 19.68
C GLU A 89 -38.93 -3.73 18.18
N SER A 90 -37.64 -3.80 17.82
CA SER A 90 -37.21 -3.75 16.43
C SER A 90 -37.70 -4.97 15.64
N LYS A 91 -38.36 -4.74 14.50
CA LYS A 91 -38.68 -5.80 13.53
C LYS A 91 -37.45 -6.54 12.99
N TYR A 92 -36.26 -5.95 13.09
CA TYR A 92 -35.00 -6.51 12.61
C TYR A 92 -34.32 -7.42 13.64
N SER A 93 -34.62 -7.29 14.94
CA SER A 93 -34.04 -8.12 16.01
C SER A 93 -34.78 -9.45 16.21
N GLN A 94 -35.93 -9.65 15.56
CA GLN A 94 -36.75 -10.83 15.73
C GLN A 94 -36.12 -12.06 15.06
N HIS A 95 -36.05 -13.19 15.77
CA HIS A 95 -35.48 -14.43 15.21
C HIS A 95 -36.34 -15.04 14.08
N ASN A 96 -37.58 -14.58 13.89
CA ASN A 96 -38.47 -14.96 12.78
C ASN A 96 -38.36 -14.00 11.58
N TYR A 97 -37.39 -13.08 11.58
CA TYR A 97 -37.12 -12.17 10.47
C TYR A 97 -36.96 -12.92 9.14
N GLN A 98 -37.60 -12.39 8.10
CA GLN A 98 -37.60 -12.96 6.76
C GLN A 98 -36.51 -12.32 5.91
N LEU A 99 -35.53 -13.14 5.50
CA LEU A 99 -34.40 -12.72 4.65
C LEU A 99 -34.90 -12.07 3.34
N ARG A 100 -34.31 -10.94 2.97
CA ARG A 100 -34.77 -10.09 1.86
C ARG A 100 -33.93 -10.28 0.59
N GLY A 101 -32.65 -10.59 0.76
CA GLY A 101 -31.73 -11.01 -0.30
C GLY A 101 -31.47 -12.54 -0.27
N PRO A 102 -30.26 -13.00 -0.58
CA PRO A 102 -29.09 -12.24 -1.02
C PRO A 102 -29.17 -11.84 -2.50
N SER A 103 -28.32 -10.92 -2.94
CA SER A 103 -28.13 -10.56 -4.35
C SER A 103 -26.67 -10.77 -4.77
N VAL A 104 -26.44 -11.14 -6.03
CA VAL A 104 -25.09 -11.28 -6.60
C VAL A 104 -24.34 -9.94 -6.60
N GLU A 105 -25.08 -8.86 -6.80
CA GLU A 105 -24.57 -7.50 -6.81
C GLU A 105 -25.40 -6.62 -5.87
N TRP A 106 -24.74 -5.72 -5.15
CA TRP A 106 -25.40 -4.71 -4.34
C TRP A 106 -24.72 -3.36 -4.54
N GLY A 107 -25.51 -2.28 -4.68
CA GLY A 107 -24.97 -0.99 -5.06
C GLY A 107 -25.94 0.19 -4.94
N ARG A 108 -25.36 1.39 -5.02
CA ARG A 108 -26.07 2.68 -4.94
C ARG A 108 -25.65 3.59 -6.09
N ALA A 109 -26.65 4.25 -6.70
CA ALA A 109 -26.54 5.03 -7.94
C ALA A 109 -25.83 4.26 -9.09
N PRO A 110 -26.52 3.32 -9.79
CA PRO A 110 -27.93 2.95 -9.64
C PRO A 110 -28.21 2.13 -8.38
N ASN A 111 -29.47 2.09 -7.94
CA ASN A 111 -29.90 1.25 -6.83
C ASN A 111 -29.98 -0.21 -7.30
N VAL A 112 -29.10 -1.06 -6.76
CA VAL A 112 -29.08 -2.50 -7.00
C VAL A 112 -29.15 -3.19 -5.64
N ALA A 113 -30.25 -3.91 -5.36
CA ALA A 113 -30.50 -4.63 -4.11
C ALA A 113 -30.33 -3.82 -2.79
N MET A 114 -30.24 -2.49 -2.83
CA MET A 114 -29.89 -1.67 -1.64
C MET A 114 -30.84 -1.89 -0.46
N GLY A 115 -32.16 -1.97 -0.72
CA GLY A 115 -33.14 -2.20 0.33
C GLY A 115 -32.99 -3.57 1.01
N GLN A 116 -32.61 -4.60 0.25
CA GLN A 116 -32.38 -5.95 0.78
C GLN A 116 -31.14 -5.95 1.68
N ALA A 117 -30.02 -5.38 1.21
CA ALA A 117 -28.79 -5.29 1.99
C ALA A 117 -28.93 -4.42 3.25
N VAL A 118 -29.69 -3.32 3.19
CA VAL A 118 -29.98 -2.47 4.36
C VAL A 118 -30.81 -3.20 5.41
N ASP A 119 -31.89 -3.87 4.98
CA ASP A 119 -32.77 -4.64 5.87
C ASP A 119 -31.99 -5.82 6.48
N ASP A 120 -31.33 -6.64 5.66
CA ASP A 120 -30.63 -7.86 6.07
C ASP A 120 -29.39 -7.58 6.93
N ALA A 121 -28.56 -6.58 6.60
CA ALA A 121 -27.40 -6.24 7.43
C ALA A 121 -27.81 -5.73 8.81
N THR A 122 -28.92 -4.98 8.88
CA THR A 122 -29.48 -4.52 10.15
C THR A 122 -30.04 -5.69 10.96
N ALA A 123 -30.70 -6.65 10.31
CA ALA A 123 -31.21 -7.86 10.96
C ALA A 123 -30.10 -8.79 11.45
N ALA A 124 -29.03 -8.99 10.68
CA ALA A 124 -27.88 -9.80 11.08
C ALA A 124 -27.22 -9.22 12.34
N TYR A 125 -26.92 -7.92 12.35
CA TYR A 125 -26.32 -7.24 13.49
C TYR A 125 -27.21 -7.29 14.75
N GLN A 126 -28.51 -6.97 14.60
CA GLN A 126 -29.41 -6.95 15.75
C GLN A 126 -29.72 -8.35 16.30
N ASN A 127 -29.82 -9.38 15.46
CA ASN A 127 -29.94 -10.76 15.94
C ASN A 127 -28.65 -11.26 16.61
N ALA A 128 -27.46 -10.94 16.06
CA ALA A 128 -26.20 -11.28 16.73
C ALA A 128 -26.08 -10.60 18.11
N LEU A 129 -26.52 -9.35 18.25
CA LEU A 129 -26.57 -8.65 19.54
C LEU A 129 -27.62 -9.26 20.50
N MET A 130 -28.81 -9.61 20.01
CA MET A 130 -29.82 -10.34 20.79
C MET A 130 -29.31 -11.68 21.31
N TRP A 131 -28.55 -12.44 20.51
CA TRP A 131 -27.86 -13.65 20.95
C TRP A 131 -26.92 -13.35 22.13
N CYS A 132 -26.01 -12.40 21.97
CA CYS A 132 -24.98 -12.11 22.97
C CYS A 132 -25.57 -11.67 24.32
N ILE A 133 -26.68 -10.93 24.30
CA ILE A 133 -27.37 -10.45 25.50
C ILE A 133 -28.22 -11.56 26.15
N THR A 134 -29.03 -12.28 25.35
CA THR A 134 -30.08 -13.18 25.89
C THR A 134 -29.69 -14.65 25.98
N GLY A 135 -28.65 -15.10 25.29
CA GLY A 135 -28.32 -16.52 25.13
C GLY A 135 -29.36 -17.34 24.33
N ASN A 136 -30.37 -16.70 23.71
CA ASN A 136 -31.36 -17.40 22.91
C ASN A 136 -30.81 -17.75 21.52
N LYS A 137 -30.42 -19.01 21.34
CA LYS A 137 -29.78 -19.56 20.13
C LYS A 137 -30.49 -19.22 18.82
N LYS A 138 -31.82 -19.08 18.83
CA LYS A 138 -32.61 -18.74 17.62
C LYS A 138 -32.16 -17.45 16.95
N HIS A 139 -31.67 -16.47 17.72
CA HIS A 139 -31.13 -15.24 17.16
C HIS A 139 -29.74 -15.46 16.54
N ALA A 140 -28.88 -16.29 17.14
CA ALA A 140 -27.61 -16.68 16.52
C ALA A 140 -27.85 -17.41 15.20
N ASP A 141 -28.81 -18.35 15.17
CA ASP A 141 -29.18 -19.11 13.97
C ASP A 141 -29.68 -18.17 12.85
N LYS A 142 -30.51 -17.17 13.19
CA LYS A 142 -30.99 -16.17 12.22
C LYS A 142 -29.86 -15.27 11.69
N ALA A 143 -28.94 -14.82 12.55
CA ALA A 143 -27.80 -14.02 12.11
C ALA A 143 -26.84 -14.84 11.22
N ALA A 144 -26.58 -16.11 11.58
CA ALA A 144 -25.79 -17.04 10.79
C ALA A 144 -26.43 -17.31 9.42
N GLU A 145 -27.75 -17.56 9.37
CA GLU A 145 -28.49 -17.74 8.11
C GLU A 145 -28.27 -16.56 7.16
N ILE A 146 -28.43 -15.33 7.64
CA ILE A 146 -28.26 -14.12 6.82
C ILE A 146 -26.82 -14.03 6.29
N LEU A 147 -25.82 -14.17 7.18
CA LEU A 147 -24.40 -14.07 6.81
C LEU A 147 -24.01 -15.15 5.79
N ASN A 148 -24.35 -16.41 6.04
CA ASN A 148 -24.05 -17.54 5.17
C ASN A 148 -24.66 -17.36 3.77
N ARG A 149 -25.90 -16.86 3.68
CA ARG A 149 -26.57 -16.62 2.40
C ARG A 149 -25.91 -15.49 1.63
N TRP A 150 -25.59 -14.37 2.27
CA TRP A 150 -24.89 -13.26 1.63
C TRP A 150 -23.45 -13.61 1.22
N SER A 151 -22.68 -14.28 2.07
CA SER A 151 -21.30 -14.71 1.79
C SER A 151 -21.18 -15.81 0.74
N THR A 152 -22.27 -16.50 0.41
CA THR A 152 -22.33 -17.50 -0.68
C THR A 152 -22.71 -16.86 -2.01
N THR A 153 -23.56 -15.83 -2.01
CA THR A 153 -24.16 -15.31 -3.25
C THR A 153 -23.55 -13.99 -3.73
N HIS A 154 -23.18 -13.06 -2.84
CA HIS A 154 -22.76 -11.71 -3.24
C HIS A 154 -21.30 -11.68 -3.70
N GLN A 155 -21.09 -11.27 -4.95
CA GLN A 155 -19.79 -11.31 -5.62
C GLN A 155 -19.10 -9.95 -5.70
N ARG A 156 -19.85 -8.84 -5.85
CA ARG A 156 -19.25 -7.50 -6.03
C ARG A 156 -20.17 -6.34 -5.65
N MET A 157 -19.58 -5.31 -5.04
CA MET A 157 -20.21 -4.00 -4.90
C MET A 157 -20.31 -3.29 -6.26
N VAL A 158 -21.44 -2.64 -6.52
CA VAL A 158 -21.68 -1.87 -7.76
C VAL A 158 -22.19 -0.46 -7.50
N GLY A 159 -22.34 0.32 -8.57
CA GLY A 159 -22.82 1.69 -8.51
C GLY A 159 -21.80 2.70 -8.00
N VAL A 160 -22.07 3.95 -8.33
CA VAL A 160 -21.11 5.06 -8.24
C VAL A 160 -21.09 5.71 -6.85
N ASP A 161 -22.08 5.38 -6.01
CA ASP A 161 -22.10 5.59 -4.56
C ASP A 161 -21.92 4.25 -3.81
N GLY A 162 -21.47 3.19 -4.50
CA GLY A 162 -21.20 1.87 -3.92
C GLY A 162 -20.22 1.88 -2.75
N VAL A 163 -19.31 2.87 -2.69
CA VAL A 163 -18.40 3.10 -1.54
C VAL A 163 -19.20 3.39 -0.26
N LEU A 164 -20.24 4.25 -0.37
CA LEU A 164 -21.10 4.60 0.77
C LEU A 164 -22.00 3.43 1.16
N ALA A 165 -22.49 2.65 0.20
CA ALA A 165 -23.25 1.43 0.48
C ALA A 165 -22.39 0.41 1.24
N ALA A 166 -21.25 0.00 0.64
CA ALA A 166 -20.27 -0.89 1.25
C ALA A 166 -19.88 -0.43 2.66
N GLY A 167 -19.59 0.87 2.80
CA GLY A 167 -19.15 1.47 4.03
C GLY A 167 -20.20 1.50 5.16
N LEU A 168 -21.49 1.62 4.86
CA LEU A 168 -22.54 1.71 5.88
C LEU A 168 -23.08 0.34 6.30
N GLN A 169 -23.41 -0.53 5.35
CA GLN A 169 -23.98 -1.85 5.67
C GLN A 169 -22.91 -2.94 5.84
N GLY A 170 -21.72 -2.78 5.25
CA GLY A 170 -20.58 -3.68 5.48
C GLY A 170 -20.20 -3.74 6.97
N LEU A 171 -20.09 -2.59 7.64
CA LEU A 171 -19.86 -2.51 9.09
C LEU A 171 -20.86 -3.37 9.89
N LYS A 172 -22.15 -3.36 9.52
CA LYS A 172 -23.21 -4.12 10.20
C LYS A 172 -23.01 -5.64 10.01
N PHE A 173 -22.72 -6.09 8.78
CA PHE A 173 -22.41 -7.50 8.52
C PHE A 173 -21.14 -7.97 9.24
N VAL A 174 -20.05 -7.18 9.20
CA VAL A 174 -18.78 -7.55 9.84
C VAL A 174 -18.92 -7.61 11.37
N ASN A 175 -19.67 -6.69 12.00
CA ASN A 175 -19.99 -6.79 13.43
C ASN A 175 -20.87 -8.00 13.77
N ALA A 176 -21.81 -8.38 12.91
CA ALA A 176 -22.60 -9.60 13.13
C ALA A 176 -21.70 -10.85 13.08
N ALA A 177 -20.80 -10.93 12.10
CA ALA A 177 -19.88 -12.05 11.92
C ALA A 177 -18.87 -12.16 13.08
N GLU A 178 -18.29 -11.04 13.53
CA GLU A 178 -17.41 -10.97 14.70
C GLU A 178 -18.11 -11.52 15.96
N LEU A 179 -19.32 -11.03 16.25
CA LEU A 179 -20.08 -11.47 17.41
C LEU A 179 -20.36 -12.97 17.35
N LEU A 180 -20.78 -13.52 16.20
CA LEU A 180 -21.03 -14.95 16.09
C LEU A 180 -19.75 -15.80 16.22
N ARG A 181 -18.65 -15.41 15.58
CA ARG A 181 -17.39 -16.17 15.59
C ARG A 181 -16.77 -16.25 17.00
N HIS A 182 -16.97 -15.21 17.82
CA HIS A 182 -16.26 -15.05 19.10
C HIS A 182 -17.14 -15.06 20.36
N THR A 183 -18.37 -15.58 20.30
CA THR A 183 -19.28 -15.68 21.48
C THR A 183 -19.94 -17.05 21.64
N ASP A 184 -19.23 -18.13 21.31
CA ASP A 184 -19.70 -19.53 21.40
C ASP A 184 -21.09 -19.76 20.75
N SER A 185 -21.39 -19.01 19.69
CA SER A 185 -22.70 -19.00 19.05
C SER A 185 -23.07 -20.29 18.31
N GLY A 186 -22.14 -21.25 18.24
CA GLY A 186 -22.24 -22.46 17.44
C GLY A 186 -22.18 -22.22 15.92
N TRP A 187 -21.79 -21.02 15.47
CA TRP A 187 -21.56 -20.74 14.05
C TRP A 187 -20.27 -21.42 13.58
N PRO A 188 -20.30 -22.29 12.54
CA PRO A 188 -19.13 -23.03 12.08
C PRO A 188 -17.97 -22.15 11.59
N GLU A 189 -16.75 -22.51 11.96
CA GLU A 189 -15.53 -21.77 11.59
C GLU A 189 -15.33 -21.69 10.05
N GLU A 190 -15.71 -22.74 9.31
CA GLU A 190 -15.67 -22.75 7.85
C GLU A 190 -16.53 -21.62 7.23
N GLN A 191 -17.67 -21.32 7.85
CA GLN A 191 -18.60 -20.28 7.42
C GLN A 191 -18.10 -18.88 7.83
N ALA A 192 -17.41 -18.76 8.95
CA ALA A 192 -16.68 -17.55 9.32
C ALA A 192 -15.54 -17.25 8.32
N VAL A 193 -14.72 -18.26 7.98
CA VAL A 193 -13.67 -18.14 6.95
C VAL A 193 -14.26 -17.89 5.54
N GLN A 194 -15.50 -18.33 5.26
CA GLN A 194 -16.22 -17.92 4.06
C GLN A 194 -16.63 -16.44 4.11
N CYS A 195 -17.12 -15.94 5.24
CA CYS A 195 -17.41 -14.51 5.42
C CYS A 195 -16.15 -13.65 5.32
N GLU A 196 -15.01 -14.12 5.83
CA GLU A 196 -13.72 -13.44 5.67
C GLU A 196 -13.37 -13.24 4.19
N ARG A 197 -13.45 -14.33 3.40
CA ARG A 197 -13.24 -14.29 1.94
C ARG A 197 -14.25 -13.38 1.23
N TRP A 198 -15.51 -13.38 1.67
CA TRP A 198 -16.55 -12.49 1.12
C TRP A 198 -16.23 -11.01 1.38
N PHE A 199 -15.85 -10.65 2.61
CA PHE A 199 -15.48 -9.28 2.95
C PHE A 199 -14.25 -8.81 2.16
N ARG A 200 -13.20 -9.65 2.09
CA ARG A 200 -11.95 -9.36 1.36
C ARG A 200 -12.14 -9.25 -0.16
N ASN A 201 -13.00 -10.08 -0.76
CA ASN A 201 -13.09 -10.20 -2.22
C ASN A 201 -14.26 -9.44 -2.85
N ALA A 202 -15.38 -9.26 -2.12
CA ALA A 202 -16.60 -8.66 -2.68
C ALA A 202 -16.85 -7.23 -2.17
N ILE A 203 -16.49 -6.91 -0.92
CA ILE A 203 -16.74 -5.60 -0.29
C ILE A 203 -15.50 -4.71 -0.34
N TYR A 204 -14.38 -5.17 0.22
CA TYR A 204 -13.15 -4.39 0.36
C TYR A 204 -12.66 -3.73 -0.94
N PRO A 205 -12.68 -4.38 -2.13
CA PRO A 205 -12.18 -3.76 -3.36
C PRO A 205 -12.93 -2.49 -3.82
N LYS A 206 -14.11 -2.19 -3.26
CA LYS A 206 -14.82 -0.91 -3.52
C LYS A 206 -14.48 0.18 -2.50
N ILE A 207 -13.85 -0.16 -1.37
CA ILE A 207 -13.53 0.75 -0.25
C ILE A 207 -12.03 0.83 0.11
N GLU A 208 -11.17 -0.01 -0.50
CA GLU A 208 -9.71 -0.04 -0.34
C GLU A 208 -9.02 1.32 -0.55
N HIS A 209 -9.62 2.15 -1.42
CA HIS A 209 -9.14 3.49 -1.75
C HIS A 209 -10.16 4.56 -1.39
N TYR A 210 -11.00 4.31 -0.39
CA TYR A 210 -11.95 5.29 0.14
C TYR A 210 -12.76 5.94 -0.99
N ALA A 211 -12.93 7.26 -0.94
CA ALA A 211 -13.57 8.06 -1.96
C ALA A 211 -12.98 9.48 -1.94
N TYR A 212 -11.71 9.62 -2.34
CA TYR A 212 -10.92 10.85 -2.53
C TYR A 212 -11.49 11.81 -3.62
N PHE A 213 -12.80 11.77 -3.76
CA PHE A 213 -13.57 12.10 -4.92
C PHE A 213 -14.97 12.60 -4.49
N ALA A 214 -15.34 12.30 -3.24
CA ALA A 214 -16.56 12.71 -2.59
C ALA A 214 -16.19 13.57 -1.38
N ASN A 215 -17.21 14.02 -0.69
CA ASN A 215 -17.04 14.65 0.61
C ASN A 215 -16.76 13.57 1.69
N GLY A 216 -16.40 14.00 2.91
CA GLY A 216 -15.89 13.11 3.95
C GLY A 216 -16.80 11.91 4.30
N ASN A 217 -18.12 12.00 4.08
CA ASN A 217 -19.08 10.97 4.50
C ASN A 217 -18.91 9.63 3.77
N TRP A 218 -18.54 9.62 2.48
CA TRP A 218 -18.26 8.38 1.77
C TRP A 218 -16.99 7.72 2.33
N GLU A 219 -16.04 8.54 2.76
CA GLU A 219 -14.73 8.11 3.21
C GLU A 219 -14.72 7.66 4.68
N THR A 220 -15.45 8.33 5.57
CA THR A 220 -15.66 7.88 6.95
C THR A 220 -16.48 6.59 6.99
N ALA A 221 -17.42 6.41 6.06
CA ALA A 221 -18.13 5.15 5.86
C ALA A 221 -17.21 4.03 5.35
N ALA A 222 -16.31 4.31 4.41
CA ALA A 222 -15.27 3.35 4.02
C ALA A 222 -14.34 3.01 5.20
N LEU A 223 -13.89 4.02 5.95
CA LEU A 223 -12.97 3.91 7.09
C LEU A 223 -13.49 2.98 8.20
N GLN A 224 -14.75 3.14 8.64
CA GLN A 224 -15.35 2.26 9.65
C GLN A 224 -15.43 0.79 9.20
N THR A 225 -15.66 0.52 7.91
CA THR A 225 -15.73 -0.85 7.39
C THR A 225 -14.34 -1.40 7.13
N ASN A 226 -13.38 -0.60 6.66
CA ASN A 226 -11.99 -1.01 6.51
C ASN A 226 -11.38 -1.42 7.86
N VAL A 227 -11.54 -0.64 8.93
CA VAL A 227 -11.01 -1.04 10.25
C VAL A 227 -11.73 -2.28 10.79
N ALA A 228 -13.03 -2.44 10.52
CA ALA A 228 -13.78 -3.62 10.94
C ALA A 228 -13.32 -4.90 10.21
N ILE A 229 -13.14 -4.84 8.89
CA ILE A 229 -12.60 -5.95 8.10
C ILE A 229 -11.18 -6.27 8.57
N ALA A 230 -10.33 -5.26 8.77
CA ALA A 230 -8.95 -5.46 9.22
C ALA A 230 -8.86 -6.23 10.54
N VAL A 231 -9.70 -5.88 11.53
CA VAL A 231 -9.78 -6.61 12.80
C VAL A 231 -10.34 -8.02 12.60
N TYR A 232 -11.53 -8.17 12.00
CA TYR A 232 -12.19 -9.47 11.80
C TYR A 232 -11.32 -10.49 11.05
N CYS A 233 -10.52 -10.01 10.09
CA CYS A 233 -9.58 -10.82 9.30
C CYS A 233 -8.17 -10.92 9.91
N SER A 234 -7.96 -10.42 11.15
CA SER A 234 -6.67 -10.36 11.86
C SER A 234 -5.50 -9.77 11.03
N ASP A 235 -5.82 -8.77 10.20
CA ASP A 235 -4.95 -8.18 9.18
C ASP A 235 -4.24 -6.92 9.69
N ARG A 236 -3.00 -7.10 10.16
CA ARG A 236 -2.19 -6.01 10.73
C ARG A 236 -1.81 -4.96 9.69
N GLU A 237 -1.53 -5.32 8.43
CA GLU A 237 -1.14 -4.34 7.41
C GLU A 237 -2.33 -3.49 6.97
N MET A 238 -3.50 -4.09 6.81
CA MET A 238 -4.75 -3.39 6.53
C MET A 238 -5.15 -2.48 7.70
N PHE A 239 -4.99 -2.92 8.95
CA PHE A 239 -5.24 -2.09 10.12
C PHE A 239 -4.30 -0.87 10.16
N GLU A 240 -3.00 -1.05 9.95
CA GLU A 240 -2.02 0.03 10.00
C GLU A 240 -2.09 1.02 8.83
N SER A 241 -2.48 0.55 7.64
CA SER A 241 -2.79 1.47 6.53
C SER A 241 -4.08 2.26 6.81
N THR A 242 -5.08 1.64 7.45
CA THR A 242 -6.33 2.28 7.87
C THR A 242 -6.11 3.31 8.99
N MET A 243 -5.29 3.00 9.99
CA MET A 243 -4.90 3.96 11.04
C MET A 243 -4.15 5.15 10.44
N ARG A 244 -3.15 4.92 9.57
CA ARG A 244 -2.42 5.99 8.88
C ARG A 244 -3.35 6.88 8.03
N TYR A 245 -4.37 6.31 7.38
CA TYR A 245 -5.41 7.09 6.71
C TYR A 245 -6.22 7.94 7.70
N ALA A 246 -6.69 7.37 8.82
CA ALA A 246 -7.49 8.10 9.80
C ALA A 246 -6.78 9.35 10.32
N VAL A 247 -5.47 9.29 10.56
CA VAL A 247 -4.69 10.40 11.13
C VAL A 247 -4.01 11.33 10.12
N ASN A 248 -3.69 10.84 8.92
CA ASN A 248 -2.87 11.57 7.93
C ASN A 248 -3.23 11.23 6.47
N GLY A 249 -4.40 10.66 6.23
CA GLY A 249 -4.94 10.42 4.91
C GLY A 249 -5.29 11.72 4.19
N CYS A 250 -5.01 11.78 2.89
CA CYS A 250 -5.17 12.99 2.07
C CYS A 250 -6.62 13.28 1.64
N GLY A 251 -7.54 12.37 1.91
CA GLY A 251 -8.97 12.51 1.63
C GLY A 251 -9.71 13.30 2.71
N ASN A 252 -10.91 13.75 2.38
CA ASN A 252 -11.84 14.46 3.27
C ASN A 252 -12.30 13.61 4.48
N GLY A 253 -12.17 12.28 4.43
CA GLY A 253 -12.57 11.37 5.51
C GLY A 253 -11.57 11.17 6.65
N SER A 254 -10.34 11.68 6.54
CA SER A 254 -9.38 11.66 7.64
C SER A 254 -9.75 12.68 8.73
N ILE A 255 -9.36 12.41 9.98
CA ILE A 255 -9.71 13.25 11.14
C ILE A 255 -9.33 14.74 10.93
N PRO A 256 -8.16 15.09 10.35
CA PRO A 256 -7.81 16.49 10.10
C PRO A 256 -8.69 17.20 9.06
N ASN A 257 -9.29 16.45 8.13
CA ASN A 257 -10.02 17.01 6.99
C ASN A 257 -11.56 16.98 7.18
N VAL A 258 -12.09 16.00 7.93
CA VAL A 258 -13.54 15.94 8.22
C VAL A 258 -13.96 16.98 9.26
N VAL A 259 -13.10 17.28 10.23
CA VAL A 259 -13.26 18.40 11.19
C VAL A 259 -12.12 19.40 10.94
N ILE A 260 -12.41 20.44 10.17
CA ILE A 260 -11.42 21.23 9.40
C ILE A 260 -10.53 22.14 10.26
N ASP A 261 -10.93 22.45 11.49
CA ASP A 261 -10.15 23.26 12.43
C ASP A 261 -10.56 23.02 13.89
N GLU A 262 -9.91 23.74 14.80
CA GLU A 262 -10.04 23.61 16.26
C GLU A 262 -11.39 24.10 16.80
N SER A 263 -12.21 24.77 15.99
CA SER A 263 -13.57 25.13 16.41
C SER A 263 -14.49 23.91 16.54
N GLY A 264 -14.15 22.82 15.86
CA GLY A 264 -15.05 21.67 15.69
C GLY A 264 -15.93 21.73 14.45
N GLN A 265 -15.77 22.71 13.55
CA GLN A 265 -16.53 22.75 12.30
C GLN A 265 -16.27 21.49 11.47
N CYS A 266 -17.30 20.66 11.27
CA CYS A 266 -17.28 19.58 10.29
C CYS A 266 -17.46 20.16 8.88
N GLN A 267 -16.75 19.65 7.87
CA GLN A 267 -16.84 20.20 6.51
C GLN A 267 -18.29 20.19 5.95
N GLU A 268 -19.10 19.20 6.33
CA GLU A 268 -20.47 19.04 5.84
C GLU A 268 -21.48 20.06 6.38
N THR A 269 -21.09 20.89 7.35
CA THR A 269 -21.95 21.86 8.04
C THR A 269 -22.60 22.89 7.10
N THR A 270 -21.99 23.18 5.96
CA THR A 270 -22.54 24.09 4.92
C THR A 270 -23.59 23.41 4.02
N ARG A 271 -23.61 22.07 3.96
CA ARG A 271 -24.61 21.31 3.19
C ARG A 271 -25.88 21.12 4.02
N ALA A 272 -25.79 20.34 5.09
CA ALA A 272 -26.88 20.13 6.06
C ALA A 272 -26.35 19.48 7.33
N GLN A 273 -27.03 19.74 8.46
CA GLN A 273 -26.62 19.21 9.77
C GLN A 273 -26.74 17.68 9.86
N HIS A 274 -27.59 17.05 9.06
CA HIS A 274 -27.64 15.59 8.97
C HIS A 274 -26.42 14.99 8.24
N TYR A 275 -25.81 15.72 7.29
CA TYR A 275 -24.58 15.26 6.64
C TYR A 275 -23.37 15.39 7.57
N ALA A 276 -23.30 16.44 8.41
CA ALA A 276 -22.27 16.54 9.44
C ALA A 276 -22.36 15.37 10.44
N GLN A 277 -23.58 15.04 10.88
CA GLN A 277 -23.83 13.90 11.77
C GLN A 277 -23.52 12.55 11.12
N LEU A 278 -23.77 12.38 9.82
CA LEU A 278 -23.38 11.15 9.10
C LEU A 278 -21.86 10.90 9.14
N GLY A 279 -21.06 11.92 8.82
CA GLY A 279 -19.60 11.83 8.84
C GLY A 279 -19.05 11.57 10.25
N LEU A 280 -19.50 12.37 11.23
CA LEU A 280 -19.07 12.25 12.64
C LEU A 280 -19.46 10.91 13.26
N GLY A 281 -20.69 10.43 13.02
CA GLY A 281 -21.18 9.16 13.57
C GLY A 281 -20.51 7.93 12.95
N THR A 282 -20.14 7.99 11.67
CA THR A 282 -19.39 6.90 11.01
C THR A 282 -17.92 6.90 11.42
N LEU A 283 -17.28 8.07 11.51
CA LEU A 283 -15.94 8.19 12.11
C LEU A 283 -15.92 7.68 13.56
N ALA A 284 -16.93 8.00 14.37
CA ALA A 284 -17.05 7.49 15.74
C ALA A 284 -17.22 5.97 15.83
N ASN A 285 -17.64 5.27 14.76
CA ASN A 285 -17.59 3.80 14.72
C ASN A 285 -16.14 3.32 14.53
N ALA A 286 -15.41 3.92 13.59
CA ALA A 286 -14.02 3.56 13.33
C ALA A 286 -13.09 3.81 14.53
N VAL A 287 -13.32 4.92 15.23
CA VAL A 287 -12.53 5.36 16.39
C VAL A 287 -12.78 4.48 17.63
N GLU A 288 -13.99 3.96 17.84
CA GLU A 288 -14.24 2.98 18.92
C GLU A 288 -13.61 1.61 18.61
N ILE A 289 -13.66 1.15 17.36
CA ILE A 289 -12.97 -0.08 16.96
C ILE A 289 -11.46 0.06 17.21
N ALA A 290 -10.86 1.19 16.84
CA ALA A 290 -9.46 1.47 17.16
C ALA A 290 -9.19 1.51 18.67
N TRP A 291 -10.07 2.14 19.46
CA TRP A 291 -9.96 2.14 20.93
C TRP A 291 -9.95 0.72 21.50
N ASN A 292 -10.83 -0.17 21.02
CA ASN A 292 -10.91 -1.56 21.49
C ASN A 292 -9.66 -2.39 21.12
N GLN A 293 -8.89 -1.96 20.12
CA GLN A 293 -7.55 -2.51 19.79
C GLN A 293 -6.40 -1.78 20.52
N GLY A 294 -6.71 -0.89 21.48
CA GLY A 294 -5.75 -0.16 22.29
C GLY A 294 -5.14 1.08 21.61
N VAL A 295 -5.82 1.65 20.62
CA VAL A 295 -5.35 2.79 19.80
C VAL A 295 -6.27 4.00 20.00
N ASP A 296 -5.78 5.04 20.69
CA ASP A 296 -6.57 6.23 21.07
C ASP A 296 -6.69 7.25 19.92
N LEU A 297 -7.52 6.92 18.92
CA LEU A 297 -7.96 7.87 17.91
C LEU A 297 -8.92 8.95 18.47
N TYR A 298 -9.55 8.72 19.63
CA TYR A 298 -10.42 9.71 20.28
C TYR A 298 -9.63 10.94 20.74
N GLY A 299 -8.43 10.73 21.29
CA GLY A 299 -7.49 11.76 21.71
C GLY A 299 -6.67 12.40 20.58
N TRP A 300 -6.81 11.93 19.33
CA TRP A 300 -6.01 12.43 18.21
C TRP A 300 -6.26 13.93 17.93
N ASN A 301 -5.17 14.64 17.61
CA ASN A 301 -5.16 16.06 17.25
C ASN A 301 -5.94 16.95 18.25
N ASN A 302 -5.67 16.79 19.55
CA ASN A 302 -6.32 17.48 20.67
C ASN A 302 -7.83 17.20 20.77
N ASN A 303 -8.21 15.93 20.80
CA ASN A 303 -9.62 15.47 20.84
C ASN A 303 -10.45 16.03 19.67
N ARG A 304 -9.91 16.05 18.44
CA ARG A 304 -10.56 16.68 17.28
C ARG A 304 -11.97 16.15 16.99
N LEU A 305 -12.23 14.87 17.26
CA LEU A 305 -13.57 14.28 17.14
C LEU A 305 -14.54 14.84 18.19
N MET A 306 -14.10 15.04 19.45
CA MET A 306 -14.88 15.69 20.51
C MET A 306 -15.35 17.08 20.10
N GLN A 307 -14.43 17.88 19.54
CA GLN A 307 -14.72 19.22 19.05
C GLN A 307 -15.83 19.17 17.97
N GLY A 308 -15.76 18.21 17.05
CA GLY A 308 -16.79 17.96 16.03
C GLY A 308 -18.18 17.67 16.61
N PHE A 309 -18.25 16.82 17.63
CA PHE A 309 -19.50 16.50 18.33
C PHE A 309 -20.04 17.68 19.14
N GLU A 310 -19.21 18.37 19.92
CA GLU A 310 -19.63 19.54 20.71
C GLU A 310 -20.10 20.69 19.83
N TYR A 311 -19.42 20.98 18.72
CA TYR A 311 -19.84 21.99 17.73
C TYR A 311 -21.22 21.67 17.16
N THR A 312 -21.41 20.41 16.73
CA THR A 312 -22.66 19.95 16.10
C THR A 312 -23.81 19.92 17.10
N ALA A 313 -23.55 19.48 18.34
CA ALA A 313 -24.50 19.53 19.45
C ALA A 313 -24.89 20.98 19.77
N LYS A 314 -23.91 21.86 20.01
CA LYS A 314 -24.12 23.27 20.34
C LYS A 314 -24.95 23.99 19.28
N TYR A 315 -24.62 23.82 18.00
CA TYR A 315 -25.39 24.42 16.91
C TYR A 315 -26.79 23.84 16.82
N GLY A 316 -26.93 22.51 16.93
CA GLY A 316 -28.22 21.82 16.92
C GLY A 316 -29.14 22.25 18.07
N LEU A 317 -28.60 22.53 19.25
CA LEU A 317 -29.34 22.97 20.45
C LEU A 317 -29.86 24.41 20.35
N GLY A 318 -29.51 25.14 19.28
CA GLY A 318 -29.98 26.49 18.99
C GLY A 318 -28.98 27.61 19.26
N HIS A 319 -27.80 27.29 19.81
CA HIS A 319 -26.73 28.26 20.00
C HIS A 319 -25.98 28.56 18.71
N ASP A 320 -25.34 29.72 18.63
CA ASP A 320 -24.43 30.03 17.54
C ASP A 320 -23.03 29.45 17.77
N VAL A 321 -22.34 29.22 16.65
CA VAL A 321 -21.01 28.63 16.56
C VAL A 321 -20.18 29.45 15.57
N PRO A 322 -18.85 29.54 15.74
CA PRO A 322 -18.00 30.16 14.74
C PRO A 322 -18.14 29.43 13.40
N TYR A 323 -18.06 30.16 12.30
CA TYR A 323 -18.09 29.60 10.96
C TYR A 323 -16.94 30.17 10.12
N ARG A 324 -16.25 29.27 9.42
CA ARG A 324 -15.17 29.58 8.49
C ARG A 324 -15.50 29.04 7.10
N HIS A 325 -15.17 29.82 6.08
CA HIS A 325 -15.14 29.33 4.71
C HIS A 325 -14.03 28.31 4.52
N TYR A 326 -14.35 27.24 3.81
CA TYR A 326 -13.41 26.19 3.42
C TYR A 326 -13.61 25.84 1.95
N LEU A 327 -12.63 25.12 1.40
CA LEU A 327 -12.74 24.37 0.16
C LEU A 327 -12.25 22.95 0.45
N ASP A 328 -13.02 21.94 0.08
CA ASP A 328 -12.68 20.54 0.33
C ASP A 328 -11.50 20.08 -0.54
N ARG A 329 -10.85 18.97 -0.13
CA ARG A 329 -9.68 18.42 -0.85
C ARG A 329 -9.96 18.09 -2.32
N THR A 330 -11.22 17.81 -2.68
CA THR A 330 -11.61 17.51 -4.06
C THR A 330 -11.84 18.74 -4.94
N GLY A 331 -11.80 19.96 -4.38
CA GLY A 331 -12.08 21.20 -5.10
C GLY A 331 -13.53 21.29 -5.60
N LYS A 332 -14.48 20.66 -4.90
CA LYS A 332 -15.87 20.53 -5.32
C LYS A 332 -16.85 21.23 -4.38
N TYR A 333 -16.61 21.16 -3.07
CA TYR A 333 -17.52 21.61 -2.02
C TYR A 333 -16.84 22.70 -1.17
N GLY A 334 -17.51 23.83 -1.03
CA GLY A 334 -16.96 25.01 -0.34
C GLY A 334 -16.95 26.24 -1.24
N LEU A 335 -16.44 27.35 -0.73
CA LEU A 335 -16.22 28.58 -1.50
C LEU A 335 -15.09 28.33 -2.53
N GLU A 336 -15.12 29.01 -3.68
CA GLU A 336 -14.17 28.85 -4.80
C GLU A 336 -14.20 27.46 -5.49
N GLY A 337 -14.92 26.47 -4.96
CA GLY A 337 -15.10 25.15 -5.55
C GLY A 337 -16.22 25.08 -6.60
N ARG A 338 -16.30 23.94 -7.32
CA ARG A 338 -17.33 23.68 -8.36
C ARG A 338 -18.78 23.87 -7.87
N HIS A 339 -19.04 23.76 -6.57
CA HIS A 339 -20.33 24.06 -5.94
C HIS A 339 -20.23 25.22 -4.94
N GLN A 340 -19.76 26.38 -5.39
CA GLN A 340 -19.54 27.62 -4.62
C GLN A 340 -20.73 28.23 -3.85
N HIS A 341 -21.92 27.64 -3.85
CA HIS A 341 -23.09 28.16 -3.12
C HIS A 341 -23.05 27.88 -1.61
N TYR A 342 -22.03 27.15 -1.12
CA TYR A 342 -21.81 26.84 0.29
C TYR A 342 -21.13 28.00 1.03
N THR A 343 -21.83 29.13 1.15
CA THR A 343 -21.28 30.38 1.71
C THR A 343 -21.53 30.58 3.21
N LYS A 344 -22.39 29.77 3.84
CA LYS A 344 -22.72 29.86 5.28
C LYS A 344 -23.07 28.48 5.85
N ILE A 345 -23.03 28.36 7.18
CA ILE A 345 -23.55 27.18 7.88
C ILE A 345 -25.03 26.94 7.53
N SER A 346 -25.38 25.68 7.28
CA SER A 346 -26.72 25.29 6.84
C SER A 346 -27.67 25.10 8.03
N THR A 347 -28.84 25.73 7.97
CA THR A 347 -29.93 25.52 8.92
C THR A 347 -30.70 24.22 8.65
N VAL A 348 -30.46 23.54 7.52
CA VAL A 348 -31.16 22.30 7.16
C VAL A 348 -30.87 21.21 8.18
N SER A 349 -31.94 20.70 8.80
CA SER A 349 -31.91 19.71 9.89
C SER A 349 -31.26 20.18 11.20
N ARG A 350 -31.08 21.49 11.43
CA ARG A 350 -30.73 22.02 12.76
C ARG A 350 -31.78 21.57 13.78
N GLY A 351 -31.33 21.10 14.95
CA GLY A 351 -32.19 20.54 16.00
C GLY A 351 -32.61 19.07 15.83
N ASN A 352 -32.37 18.45 14.67
CA ASN A 352 -32.59 17.01 14.49
C ASN A 352 -31.31 16.21 14.78
N PHE A 353 -31.29 15.51 15.93
CA PHE A 353 -30.17 14.71 16.37
C PHE A 353 -30.30 13.24 15.96
N TYR A 354 -29.24 12.70 15.34
CA TYR A 354 -29.10 11.29 14.98
C TYR A 354 -28.64 10.43 16.18
N ALA A 355 -28.82 9.11 16.07
CA ALA A 355 -28.41 8.13 17.07
C ALA A 355 -26.90 7.85 16.98
N ILE A 356 -26.10 8.82 17.43
CA ILE A 356 -24.64 8.83 17.32
C ILE A 356 -23.93 9.45 18.53
N PHE A 357 -24.66 9.96 19.53
CA PHE A 357 -24.09 10.82 20.58
C PHE A 357 -23.73 10.05 21.85
N GLU A 358 -24.45 8.98 22.18
CA GLU A 358 -24.18 8.19 23.39
C GLU A 358 -22.75 7.65 23.43
N ARG A 359 -22.24 7.10 22.32
CA ARG A 359 -20.88 6.56 22.29
C ARG A 359 -19.80 7.59 22.61
N PRO A 360 -19.63 8.69 21.84
CA PRO A 360 -18.61 9.68 22.14
C PRO A 360 -18.84 10.36 23.49
N TYR A 361 -20.10 10.57 23.92
CA TYR A 361 -20.37 11.05 25.27
C TYR A 361 -19.83 10.09 26.35
N ASN A 362 -20.14 8.80 26.28
CA ASN A 362 -19.64 7.83 27.28
C ASN A 362 -18.11 7.65 27.21
N HIS A 363 -17.50 7.79 26.03
CA HIS A 363 -16.06 7.87 25.93
C HIS A 363 -15.51 9.11 26.67
N TYR A 364 -15.89 10.31 26.25
CA TYR A 364 -15.29 11.54 26.77
C TYR A 364 -15.69 11.82 28.21
N ALA A 365 -16.99 11.80 28.55
CA ALA A 365 -17.49 12.10 29.89
C ALA A 365 -17.26 10.99 30.92
N LYS A 366 -17.36 9.70 30.53
CA LYS A 366 -17.28 8.58 31.49
C LYS A 366 -15.91 7.91 31.51
N ARG A 367 -15.40 7.42 30.36
CA ARG A 367 -14.04 6.82 30.30
C ARG A 367 -12.93 7.85 30.58
N ARG A 368 -13.00 9.04 29.97
CA ARG A 368 -11.92 10.06 30.04
C ARG A 368 -12.19 11.21 31.02
N LYS A 369 -13.38 11.31 31.62
CA LYS A 369 -13.78 12.36 32.59
C LYS A 369 -13.60 13.81 32.06
N LEU A 370 -13.81 14.00 30.75
CA LEU A 370 -13.75 15.30 30.06
C LEU A 370 -15.14 15.95 29.98
N SER A 371 -15.18 17.28 30.01
CA SER A 371 -16.42 18.05 29.90
C SER A 371 -16.90 18.14 28.45
N VAL A 372 -18.13 17.66 28.19
CA VAL A 372 -18.82 17.68 26.89
C VAL A 372 -20.28 18.12 27.04
N PRO A 373 -20.53 19.35 27.55
CA PRO A 373 -21.84 19.78 28.06
C PRO A 373 -22.93 19.92 27.00
N PHE A 374 -22.59 20.05 25.72
CA PHE A 374 -23.59 20.10 24.65
C PHE A 374 -23.98 18.68 24.21
N SER A 375 -23.03 17.76 24.08
CA SER A 375 -23.30 16.34 23.80
C SER A 375 -24.08 15.70 24.95
N GLU A 376 -23.79 16.06 26.20
CA GLU A 376 -24.54 15.61 27.38
C GLU A 376 -26.03 15.96 27.27
N GLN A 377 -26.36 17.23 27.02
CA GLN A 377 -27.75 17.67 26.81
C GLN A 377 -28.44 16.98 25.63
N VAL A 378 -27.70 16.68 24.54
CA VAL A 378 -28.27 15.93 23.41
C VAL A 378 -28.59 14.50 23.82
N VAL A 379 -27.68 13.83 24.54
CA VAL A 379 -27.88 12.46 25.03
C VAL A 379 -29.05 12.39 26.02
N GLU A 380 -29.12 13.30 27.00
CA GLU A 380 -30.23 13.36 27.96
C GLU A 380 -31.59 13.54 27.28
N ARG A 381 -31.67 14.40 26.24
CA ARG A 381 -32.90 14.60 25.45
C ARG A 381 -33.27 13.43 24.52
N LYS A 382 -32.34 12.50 24.26
CA LYS A 382 -32.47 11.46 23.22
C LYS A 382 -32.49 10.03 23.78
N ARG A 383 -32.22 9.83 25.08
CA ARG A 383 -32.29 8.53 25.73
C ARG A 383 -33.73 7.99 25.78
N PRO A 384 -33.96 6.70 25.52
CA PRO A 384 -33.01 5.71 25.00
C PRO A 384 -32.69 5.93 23.51
N GLU A 385 -31.40 5.88 23.15
CA GLU A 385 -30.93 6.14 21.79
C GLU A 385 -31.28 4.98 20.83
N GLY A 386 -32.10 5.26 19.81
CA GLY A 386 -32.50 4.30 18.78
C GLY A 386 -31.45 4.03 17.69
N PHE A 387 -31.87 3.69 16.48
CA PHE A 387 -30.98 3.38 15.33
C PHE A 387 -31.61 3.82 14.00
N ASN A 388 -30.88 3.71 12.88
CA ASN A 388 -31.46 3.89 11.54
C ASN A 388 -30.73 3.04 10.46
N HIS A 389 -31.03 3.28 9.18
CA HIS A 389 -30.44 2.53 8.07
C HIS A 389 -28.93 2.76 7.91
N ASP A 390 -28.45 3.98 8.18
CA ASP A 390 -27.06 4.39 7.96
C ASP A 390 -26.19 4.21 9.23
N HIS A 391 -26.77 4.38 10.42
CA HIS A 391 -26.08 4.22 11.70
C HIS A 391 -26.58 3.01 12.50
N VAL A 392 -25.63 2.29 13.11
CA VAL A 392 -25.90 1.17 14.04
C VAL A 392 -26.74 1.57 15.25
N GLY A 393 -26.56 2.79 15.77
CA GLY A 393 -27.28 3.33 16.92
C GLY A 393 -27.14 2.48 18.18
N LEU A 394 -28.21 2.44 18.99
CA LEU A 394 -28.36 1.67 20.23
C LEU A 394 -27.32 2.04 21.30
N GLY A 395 -26.79 3.27 21.31
CA GLY A 395 -25.70 3.65 22.21
C GLY A 395 -26.07 3.62 23.70
N THR A 396 -27.33 3.83 24.06
CA THR A 396 -27.79 3.70 25.46
C THR A 396 -27.70 2.26 25.97
N LEU A 397 -27.99 1.28 25.12
CA LEU A 397 -27.76 -0.14 25.42
C LEU A 397 -26.26 -0.46 25.40
N THR A 398 -25.61 -0.13 24.28
CA THR A 398 -24.31 -0.69 23.91
C THR A 398 -23.11 0.04 24.49
N HIS A 399 -23.23 1.33 24.81
CA HIS A 399 -22.09 2.17 25.22
C HIS A 399 -22.25 2.89 26.57
N PHE A 400 -23.46 2.98 27.13
CA PHE A 400 -23.67 3.54 28.47
C PHE A 400 -22.85 2.79 29.52
N ARG A 401 -22.07 3.53 30.31
CA ARG A 401 -21.20 2.97 31.34
C ARG A 401 -20.87 3.98 32.42
N ASP A 402 -20.61 3.48 33.62
CA ASP A 402 -20.02 4.27 34.69
C ASP A 402 -18.53 4.56 34.42
N PRO A 403 -17.95 5.59 35.06
CA PRO A 403 -16.52 5.86 34.99
C PRO A 403 -15.70 4.69 35.58
N PRO A 404 -14.50 4.40 35.04
CA PRO A 404 -13.63 3.37 35.61
C PRO A 404 -13.18 3.73 37.02
N THR A 405 -13.17 2.71 37.90
CA THR A 405 -12.91 2.83 39.35
C THR A 405 -11.47 2.50 39.75
N GLY A 406 -10.66 1.89 38.87
CA GLY A 406 -9.27 1.50 39.14
C GLY A 406 -8.24 2.58 38.77
N GLU A 407 -7.16 2.68 39.55
CA GLU A 407 -6.06 3.61 39.29
C GLU A 407 -4.94 3.03 38.42
N GLU A 408 -4.66 1.73 38.53
CA GLU A 408 -3.58 1.02 37.81
C GLU A 408 -4.03 0.46 36.43
N PRO A 409 -3.10 0.22 35.49
CA PRO A 409 -3.40 -0.46 34.23
C PRO A 409 -3.59 -1.97 34.45
N LEU A 410 -4.64 -2.55 33.87
CA LEU A 410 -4.91 -3.99 33.96
C LEU A 410 -4.21 -4.82 32.87
N THR A 411 -3.73 -4.18 31.80
CA THR A 411 -3.04 -4.82 30.68
C THR A 411 -1.93 -3.91 30.16
N PRO A 412 -0.93 -4.46 29.43
CA PRO A 412 -0.06 -3.66 28.57
C PRO A 412 -0.88 -2.76 27.62
N PRO A 413 -0.29 -1.66 27.11
CA PRO A 413 -0.95 -0.83 26.11
C PRO A 413 -1.08 -1.55 24.76
N GLY A 414 -2.04 -1.12 23.94
CA GLY A 414 -2.14 -1.55 22.54
C GLY A 414 -0.88 -1.28 21.73
N VAL A 415 -0.68 -2.07 20.67
CA VAL A 415 0.42 -1.89 19.71
C VAL A 415 0.38 -0.46 19.14
N PRO A 416 1.48 0.30 19.13
CA PRO A 416 1.51 1.63 18.52
C PRO A 416 1.17 1.55 17.04
N SER A 417 0.12 2.28 16.64
CA SER A 417 -0.42 2.25 15.29
C SER A 417 -0.55 3.65 14.68
N GLY A 418 -0.75 3.72 13.37
CA GLY A 418 -0.86 5.01 12.67
C GLY A 418 0.47 5.78 12.62
N LEU A 419 1.60 5.06 12.69
CA LEU A 419 2.95 5.63 12.68
C LEU A 419 3.25 6.33 11.34
N ILE A 420 3.54 7.64 11.42
CA ILE A 420 3.87 8.53 10.30
C ILE A 420 5.26 9.09 10.51
N GLY A 421 6.02 9.21 9.42
CA GLY A 421 7.27 9.96 9.37
C GLY A 421 7.06 11.21 8.53
N ARG A 422 7.65 12.34 8.96
CA ARG A 422 7.81 13.56 8.17
C ARG A 422 9.29 13.87 8.03
N SER A 423 9.78 13.95 6.80
CA SER A 423 11.15 14.38 6.52
C SER A 423 11.31 15.86 6.85
N LEU A 424 12.35 16.24 7.59
CA LEU A 424 12.69 17.62 7.90
C LEU A 424 14.03 18.00 7.25
N GLU A 425 14.35 19.30 7.21
CA GLU A 425 15.69 19.78 6.85
C GLU A 425 16.76 19.15 7.77
N LYS A 426 16.48 19.05 9.07
CA LYS A 426 17.39 18.55 10.11
C LYS A 426 16.76 17.43 10.93
N GLY A 427 16.40 16.33 10.26
CA GLY A 427 15.96 15.09 10.90
C GLY A 427 14.75 14.41 10.25
N ILE A 428 14.22 13.41 10.93
CA ILE A 428 12.91 12.79 10.65
C ILE A 428 12.03 12.98 11.88
N ARG A 429 10.85 13.58 11.73
CA ARG A 429 9.82 13.61 12.78
C ARG A 429 8.97 12.35 12.66
N LEU A 430 8.90 11.57 13.73
CA LEU A 430 7.95 10.47 13.89
C LEU A 430 6.78 10.92 14.75
N SER A 431 5.59 10.43 14.43
CA SER A 431 4.38 10.58 15.25
C SER A 431 3.46 9.37 15.05
N TRP A 432 2.84 8.90 16.12
CA TRP A 432 1.90 7.77 16.09
C TRP A 432 0.69 8.07 16.96
N VAL A 433 -0.35 7.25 16.87
CA VAL A 433 -1.50 7.35 17.76
C VAL A 433 -1.10 6.89 19.17
N ARG A 434 -1.62 7.54 20.20
CA ARG A 434 -1.37 7.16 21.59
C ARG A 434 -1.88 5.73 21.84
N SER A 435 -1.02 4.88 22.39
CA SER A 435 -1.41 3.54 22.85
C SER A 435 -2.13 3.63 24.20
N VAL A 436 -3.14 2.79 24.40
CA VAL A 436 -3.90 2.69 25.65
C VAL A 436 -4.14 1.23 26.06
N ALA A 437 -4.34 0.99 27.35
CA ALA A 437 -4.94 -0.22 27.90
C ALA A 437 -6.46 0.01 28.02
N PRO A 438 -7.27 -0.41 27.02
CA PRO A 438 -8.60 0.17 26.78
C PRO A 438 -9.65 -0.15 27.84
N VAL A 439 -9.51 -1.31 28.50
CA VAL A 439 -10.34 -1.74 29.64
C VAL A 439 -10.16 -0.78 30.82
N SER A 440 -8.93 -0.64 31.31
CA SER A 440 -8.59 0.24 32.44
C SER A 440 -8.59 1.73 32.08
N CYS A 441 -8.76 2.07 30.80
CA CYS A 441 -8.70 3.44 30.26
C CYS A 441 -7.39 4.18 30.59
N LYS A 442 -6.26 3.46 30.67
CA LYS A 442 -4.94 4.02 31.00
C LYS A 442 -4.10 4.21 29.73
N ASP A 443 -3.44 5.35 29.63
CA ASP A 443 -2.51 5.66 28.55
C ASP A 443 -1.18 4.93 28.74
N ALA A 444 -0.47 4.65 27.64
CA ALA A 444 0.94 4.26 27.71
C ALA A 444 1.77 5.40 28.34
N GLN A 445 2.63 5.04 29.29
CA GLN A 445 3.45 5.97 30.06
C GLN A 445 4.70 6.41 29.29
N ASN A 446 5.26 5.50 28.49
CA ASN A 446 6.40 5.77 27.62
C ASN A 446 6.43 4.82 26.43
N TYR A 447 7.30 5.14 25.47
CA TYR A 447 7.52 4.39 24.25
C TYR A 447 9.02 4.20 24.03
N THR A 448 9.43 3.04 23.53
CA THR A 448 10.77 2.81 23.02
C THR A 448 10.75 2.84 21.50
N VAL A 449 11.58 3.70 20.91
CA VAL A 449 11.74 3.83 19.46
C VAL A 449 12.96 3.05 19.01
N TYR A 450 12.75 2.21 18.01
CA TYR A 450 13.75 1.36 17.39
C TYR A 450 13.99 1.78 15.94
N ARG A 451 15.22 1.62 15.45
CA ARG A 451 15.65 2.00 14.10
C ARG A 451 16.53 0.93 13.46
N SER A 452 16.40 0.74 12.15
CA SER A 452 17.31 -0.04 11.31
C SER A 452 17.57 0.66 9.98
N THR A 453 18.70 0.38 9.32
CA THR A 453 19.07 0.94 8.00
C THR A 453 18.95 -0.07 6.86
N MET A 454 18.82 -1.36 7.14
CA MET A 454 18.70 -2.44 6.15
C MET A 454 17.48 -3.33 6.49
N PRO A 455 16.86 -4.03 5.52
CA PRO A 455 15.75 -4.95 5.82
C PRO A 455 16.13 -6.04 6.82
N ASP A 456 17.30 -6.67 6.61
CA ASP A 456 17.73 -7.88 7.32
C ASP A 456 18.64 -7.59 8.54
N ARG A 457 18.75 -6.32 8.93
CA ARG A 457 19.50 -5.91 10.13
C ARG A 457 18.56 -5.82 11.34
N PRO A 458 18.93 -6.41 12.49
CA PRO A 458 18.22 -6.20 13.74
C PRO A 458 18.02 -4.72 14.05
N PHE A 459 16.83 -4.40 14.56
CA PHE A 459 16.48 -3.07 15.00
C PHE A 459 17.25 -2.70 16.28
N SER A 460 17.84 -1.50 16.32
CA SER A 460 18.51 -0.95 17.51
C SER A 460 17.63 0.10 18.18
N ARG A 461 17.64 0.15 19.52
CA ARG A 461 16.96 1.21 20.29
C ARG A 461 17.68 2.54 20.05
N VAL A 462 16.94 3.57 19.67
CA VAL A 462 17.47 4.93 19.42
C VAL A 462 16.89 5.99 20.35
N ALA A 463 15.70 5.77 20.92
CA ALA A 463 15.13 6.68 21.90
C ALA A 463 14.17 5.96 22.86
N SER A 464 13.90 6.62 23.98
CA SER A 464 12.68 6.40 24.77
C SER A 464 12.02 7.74 25.04
N VAL A 465 10.71 7.84 24.87
CA VAL A 465 9.92 9.09 24.94
C VAL A 465 8.63 8.88 25.71
N THR A 466 8.12 9.92 26.37
CA THR A 466 6.84 9.89 27.12
C THR A 466 5.64 10.34 26.29
N THR A 467 5.87 10.94 25.12
CA THR A 467 4.83 11.40 24.19
C THR A 467 4.85 10.55 22.91
N PRO A 468 3.72 10.44 22.18
CA PRO A 468 3.63 9.61 20.97
C PRO A 468 4.23 10.30 19.72
N ALA A 469 5.33 11.03 19.91
CA ALA A 469 6.07 11.71 18.86
C ALA A 469 7.55 11.87 19.24
N TRP A 470 8.43 11.84 18.24
CA TRP A 470 9.87 12.02 18.42
C TRP A 470 10.49 12.67 17.18
N VAL A 471 11.67 13.27 17.30
CA VAL A 471 12.44 13.77 16.16
C VAL A 471 13.82 13.14 16.19
N ASP A 472 14.07 12.25 15.23
CA ASP A 472 15.37 11.67 14.99
C ASP A 472 16.25 12.72 14.31
N ARG A 473 17.30 13.19 15.00
CA ARG A 473 18.28 14.13 14.46
C ARG A 473 19.57 13.45 14.00
N ASP A 474 19.77 12.18 14.38
CA ASP A 474 21.01 11.44 14.16
C ASP A 474 20.91 10.63 12.86
N VAL A 475 20.53 11.32 11.78
CA VAL A 475 20.21 10.75 10.46
C VAL A 475 21.01 11.43 9.35
N ALA A 476 21.60 10.62 8.48
CA ALA A 476 22.32 11.08 7.30
C ALA A 476 21.35 11.43 6.16
N ARG A 477 21.61 12.54 5.48
CA ARG A 477 20.81 13.00 4.32
C ARG A 477 20.73 11.92 3.23
N GLY A 478 19.54 11.69 2.71
CA GLY A 478 19.23 10.72 1.66
C GLY A 478 19.26 9.25 2.09
N GLN A 479 19.69 8.94 3.32
CA GLN A 479 19.67 7.58 3.85
C GLN A 479 18.23 7.17 4.18
N LEU A 480 17.85 5.96 3.78
CA LEU A 480 16.60 5.32 4.16
C LEU A 480 16.70 4.70 5.56
N TYR A 481 15.73 5.01 6.42
CA TYR A 481 15.60 4.44 7.76
C TYR A 481 14.29 3.66 7.89
N ARG A 482 14.31 2.64 8.74
CA ARG A 482 13.16 1.83 9.14
C ARG A 482 12.94 2.03 10.63
N TYR A 483 11.71 2.26 11.06
CA TYR A 483 11.35 2.50 12.45
C TYR A 483 10.28 1.54 12.95
N GLN A 484 10.38 1.16 14.21
CA GLN A 484 9.33 0.52 14.99
C GLN A 484 9.22 1.20 16.35
N VAL A 485 8.02 1.15 16.95
CA VAL A 485 7.76 1.69 18.28
C VAL A 485 7.10 0.63 19.15
N VAL A 486 7.53 0.54 20.41
CA VAL A 486 6.89 -0.28 21.46
C VAL A 486 6.33 0.67 22.52
N ALA A 487 5.12 0.42 23.01
CA ALA A 487 4.51 1.14 24.13
C ALA A 487 4.70 0.39 25.45
N HIS A 488 4.78 1.13 26.56
CA HIS A 488 5.01 0.59 27.90
C HIS A 488 4.09 1.24 28.95
N ASN A 489 3.66 0.45 29.94
CA ASN A 489 3.07 0.89 31.20
C ASN A 489 3.50 -0.07 32.34
N GLU A 490 3.00 0.13 33.55
CA GLU A 490 3.26 -0.73 34.71
C GLU A 490 2.89 -2.21 34.50
N ALA A 491 1.88 -2.51 33.68
CA ALA A 491 1.44 -3.87 33.37
C ALA A 491 2.28 -4.56 32.28
N GLY A 492 3.16 -3.84 31.59
CA GLY A 492 4.14 -4.41 30.66
C GLY A 492 4.33 -3.63 29.37
N SER A 493 4.69 -4.35 28.30
CA SER A 493 5.05 -3.79 26.99
C SER A 493 4.15 -4.34 25.89
N SER A 494 3.85 -3.52 24.88
CA SER A 494 3.16 -3.95 23.66
C SER A 494 4.07 -4.80 22.77
N SER A 495 3.49 -5.45 21.76
CA SER A 495 4.28 -5.83 20.56
C SER A 495 4.77 -4.57 19.81
N PRO A 496 5.85 -4.66 19.00
CA PRO A 496 6.28 -3.56 18.16
C PRO A 496 5.23 -3.17 17.10
N SER A 497 5.21 -1.89 16.74
CA SER A 497 4.45 -1.38 15.60
C SER A 497 4.85 -2.07 14.28
N ALA A 498 4.00 -1.94 13.26
CA ALA A 498 4.45 -2.16 11.89
C ALA A 498 5.63 -1.25 11.54
N VAL A 499 6.46 -1.70 10.60
CA VAL A 499 7.65 -0.97 10.15
C VAL A 499 7.23 0.24 9.31
N LEU A 500 7.67 1.42 9.72
CA LEU A 500 7.65 2.62 8.88
C LEU A 500 9.01 2.77 8.19
N SER A 501 9.03 2.88 6.87
CA SER A 501 10.24 3.23 6.11
C SER A 501 10.15 4.68 5.63
N ILE A 502 11.21 5.49 5.83
CA ILE A 502 11.29 6.88 5.36
C ILE A 502 12.75 7.33 5.26
N SER A 503 13.09 8.12 4.23
CA SER A 503 14.42 8.73 4.10
C SER A 503 14.51 10.11 4.75
N ALA A 504 15.70 10.45 5.28
CA ALA A 504 15.98 11.77 5.83
C ALA A 504 16.31 12.75 4.69
N GLN A 505 15.34 13.56 4.28
CA GLN A 505 15.30 14.18 2.95
C GLN A 505 15.24 13.13 1.82
N LEU A 506 15.09 13.59 0.58
CA LEU A 506 15.07 12.70 -0.59
C LEU A 506 16.46 12.09 -0.85
N PRO A 507 16.54 10.85 -1.37
CA PRO A 507 17.80 10.22 -1.74
C PRO A 507 18.45 10.96 -2.92
N ALA A 508 19.77 11.13 -2.91
CA ALA A 508 20.49 11.72 -4.03
C ALA A 508 20.23 10.94 -5.34
N PRO A 509 20.08 11.60 -6.51
CA PRO A 509 20.27 13.03 -6.76
C PRO A 509 19.01 13.90 -6.53
N TRP A 510 17.96 13.36 -5.90
CA TRP A 510 16.67 14.03 -5.79
C TRP A 510 16.64 15.15 -4.74
N LEU A 511 15.91 16.20 -5.08
CA LEU A 511 15.64 17.43 -4.32
C LEU A 511 14.16 17.78 -4.50
N SER A 512 13.65 18.75 -3.72
CA SER A 512 12.31 19.30 -3.95
C SER A 512 12.27 20.81 -3.71
N LYS A 513 11.34 21.50 -4.39
CA LYS A 513 11.08 22.95 -4.25
C LYS A 513 9.67 23.25 -4.79
N ASP A 514 9.00 24.24 -4.21
CA ASP A 514 7.87 24.89 -4.87
C ASP A 514 8.36 25.78 -6.03
N ILE A 515 7.65 25.73 -7.15
CA ILE A 515 7.86 26.55 -8.35
C ILE A 515 6.75 27.59 -8.38
N GLY A 516 7.10 28.84 -8.68
CA GLY A 516 6.16 29.97 -8.74
C GLY A 516 5.54 30.35 -7.39
N GLU A 517 4.46 31.12 -7.44
CA GLU A 517 3.69 31.50 -6.25
C GLU A 517 2.79 30.35 -5.80
N VAL A 518 2.86 29.96 -4.53
CA VAL A 518 1.99 28.98 -3.88
C VAL A 518 1.51 29.53 -2.53
N GLY A 519 0.24 29.32 -2.16
CA GLY A 519 -0.30 29.76 -0.87
C GLY A 519 0.14 28.89 0.31
N VAL A 520 0.30 27.58 0.07
CA VAL A 520 0.70 26.56 1.03
C VAL A 520 1.92 25.83 0.48
N ALA A 521 3.02 25.87 1.24
CA ALA A 521 4.28 25.22 0.87
C ALA A 521 4.13 23.70 0.75
N GLY A 522 4.68 23.14 -0.32
CA GLY A 522 4.66 21.70 -0.57
C GLY A 522 5.79 20.95 0.14
N PHE A 523 5.70 19.62 0.16
CA PHE A 523 6.76 18.75 0.66
C PHE A 523 6.81 17.43 -0.11
N ALA A 524 7.93 16.72 0.03
CA ALA A 524 8.13 15.41 -0.59
C ALA A 524 8.82 14.42 0.35
N GLU A 525 8.40 13.17 0.25
CA GLU A 525 8.87 12.05 1.07
C GLU A 525 9.20 10.84 0.19
N TYR A 526 10.10 9.98 0.65
CA TYR A 526 10.46 8.74 -0.01
C TYR A 526 10.57 7.60 1.00
N ASP A 527 9.88 6.49 0.75
CA ASP A 527 9.77 5.32 1.66
C ASP A 527 10.73 4.16 1.31
N GLY A 528 11.57 4.33 0.29
CA GLY A 528 12.39 3.26 -0.30
C GLY A 528 11.81 2.64 -1.56
N THR A 529 10.54 2.93 -1.88
CA THR A 529 9.81 2.37 -3.04
C THR A 529 8.98 3.41 -3.80
N ARG A 530 8.44 4.42 -3.10
CA ARG A 530 7.55 5.45 -3.63
C ARG A 530 8.02 6.85 -3.22
N PHE A 531 7.78 7.82 -4.11
CA PHE A 531 7.80 9.24 -3.77
C PHE A 531 6.36 9.69 -3.50
N THR A 532 6.12 10.34 -2.37
CA THR A 532 4.85 10.98 -2.04
C THR A 532 5.07 12.48 -1.94
N LEU A 533 4.36 13.24 -2.77
CA LEU A 533 4.43 14.69 -2.85
C LEU A 533 3.12 15.28 -2.35
N GLU A 534 3.21 16.36 -1.57
CA GLU A 534 2.10 17.26 -1.28
C GLU A 534 2.40 18.60 -1.95
N GLY A 535 1.48 19.14 -2.74
CA GLY A 535 1.70 20.41 -3.45
C GLY A 535 0.43 21.18 -3.75
N GLU A 536 0.46 22.50 -3.51
CA GLU A 536 -0.46 23.43 -4.15
C GLU A 536 0.01 23.69 -5.59
N GLY A 537 -0.80 24.39 -6.37
CA GLY A 537 -0.36 25.10 -7.55
C GLY A 537 -1.53 25.74 -8.29
N HIS A 538 -1.34 26.90 -8.91
CA HIS A 538 -2.32 27.48 -9.82
C HIS A 538 -2.40 26.66 -11.12
N ASP A 539 -1.27 26.52 -11.84
CA ASP A 539 -1.18 25.62 -12.98
C ASP A 539 0.26 25.26 -13.37
N ILE A 540 0.42 24.18 -14.15
CA ILE A 540 1.57 23.90 -15.01
C ILE A 540 1.15 24.27 -16.44
N GLY A 541 1.20 25.56 -16.75
CA GLY A 541 0.51 26.17 -17.89
C GLY A 541 0.78 27.67 -18.03
N GLY A 542 0.12 28.33 -18.99
CA GLY A 542 0.26 29.77 -19.24
C GLY A 542 1.70 30.24 -19.48
N SER A 543 2.00 31.49 -19.10
CA SER A 543 3.35 32.09 -19.13
C SER A 543 4.19 31.82 -17.87
N GLU A 544 3.58 31.39 -16.76
CA GLU A 544 4.25 31.11 -15.48
C GLU A 544 3.67 29.87 -14.78
N ASP A 545 4.53 28.95 -14.35
CA ASP A 545 4.16 27.75 -13.61
C ASP A 545 3.99 28.03 -12.11
N SER A 546 3.06 27.31 -11.47
CA SER A 546 2.88 27.24 -10.01
C SER A 546 2.56 25.80 -9.58
N PHE A 547 3.50 25.12 -8.88
CA PHE A 547 3.37 23.72 -8.42
C PHE A 547 4.52 23.26 -7.50
N HIS A 548 4.36 22.15 -6.78
CA HIS A 548 5.47 21.48 -6.07
C HIS A 548 6.27 20.52 -6.97
N TYR A 549 7.60 20.59 -6.98
CA TYR A 549 8.45 19.80 -7.86
C TYR A 549 9.47 18.95 -7.09
N VAL A 550 9.45 17.63 -7.29
CA VAL A 550 10.57 16.74 -6.94
C VAL A 550 11.47 16.57 -8.16
N TYR A 551 12.75 16.89 -8.05
CA TYR A 551 13.63 16.99 -9.20
C TYR A 551 15.07 16.53 -8.94
N ALA A 552 15.78 16.19 -10.01
CA ALA A 552 17.21 15.97 -10.02
C ALA A 552 17.86 16.86 -11.10
N PRO A 553 19.02 17.49 -10.83
CA PRO A 553 19.80 18.18 -11.86
C PRO A 553 20.38 17.15 -12.83
N MET A 554 20.31 17.44 -14.13
CA MET A 554 20.75 16.57 -15.22
C MET A 554 21.44 17.36 -16.32
N GLU A 555 22.23 16.63 -17.12
CA GLU A 555 22.90 17.18 -18.29
C GLU A 555 22.71 16.30 -19.54
N GLY A 556 22.79 16.93 -20.71
CA GLY A 556 22.69 16.26 -22.01
C GLY A 556 21.31 15.70 -22.37
N GLN A 557 21.23 14.38 -22.46
CA GLN A 557 20.17 13.63 -23.14
C GLN A 557 19.83 12.37 -22.35
N GLY A 558 18.58 11.91 -22.40
CA GLY A 558 18.09 10.80 -21.58
C GLY A 558 16.57 10.81 -21.43
N THR A 559 16.09 10.10 -20.41
CA THR A 559 14.68 9.75 -20.24
C THR A 559 14.28 9.82 -18.77
N VAL A 560 13.07 10.29 -18.50
CA VAL A 560 12.37 10.10 -17.23
C VAL A 560 11.14 9.23 -17.42
N THR A 561 10.83 8.40 -16.44
CA THR A 561 9.62 7.58 -16.38
C THR A 561 9.20 7.42 -14.94
N ALA A 562 7.89 7.43 -14.71
CA ALA A 562 7.28 7.13 -13.43
C ALA A 562 5.94 6.42 -13.68
N ARG A 563 5.50 5.64 -12.70
CA ARG A 563 4.10 5.22 -12.60
C ARG A 563 3.41 6.11 -11.58
N ILE A 564 2.37 6.81 -12.01
CA ILE A 564 1.48 7.57 -11.15
C ILE A 564 0.60 6.56 -10.41
N VAL A 565 0.58 6.63 -9.08
CA VAL A 565 -0.13 5.70 -8.22
C VAL A 565 -1.44 6.36 -7.77
N ARG A 566 -2.56 5.68 -7.97
CA ARG A 566 -3.86 6.11 -7.42
C ARG A 566 -3.87 5.93 -5.88
N PRO A 567 -4.66 6.71 -5.14
CA PRO A 567 -5.47 7.84 -5.56
C PRO A 567 -4.79 9.19 -5.28
N MET A 568 -5.30 10.26 -5.89
CA MET A 568 -4.93 11.65 -5.59
C MET A 568 -6.10 12.34 -4.89
N SER A 569 -5.82 13.27 -3.98
CA SER A 569 -6.86 13.92 -3.15
C SER A 569 -7.71 14.96 -3.88
N SER A 570 -7.15 15.62 -4.90
CA SER A 570 -7.89 16.55 -5.77
C SER A 570 -8.19 15.92 -7.13
N GLN A 571 -9.43 16.05 -7.61
CA GLN A 571 -9.80 15.69 -8.99
C GLN A 571 -9.21 16.65 -10.04
N TRP A 572 -8.61 17.76 -9.59
CA TRP A 572 -7.94 18.78 -10.39
C TRP A 572 -6.41 18.63 -10.38
N THR A 573 -5.90 17.52 -9.83
CA THR A 573 -4.46 17.25 -9.78
C THR A 573 -3.87 17.11 -11.19
N LYS A 574 -2.73 17.75 -11.45
CA LYS A 574 -1.88 17.53 -12.63
C LYS A 574 -0.61 16.74 -12.25
N PRO A 575 -0.63 15.40 -12.28
CA PRO A 575 0.56 14.56 -12.10
C PRO A 575 1.28 14.34 -13.45
N GLY A 576 2.52 13.88 -13.43
CA GLY A 576 3.26 13.59 -14.66
C GLY A 576 4.76 13.36 -14.48
N VAL A 577 5.50 13.60 -15.56
CA VAL A 577 6.97 13.73 -15.56
C VAL A 577 7.35 14.98 -16.36
N MET A 578 8.35 15.73 -15.89
CA MET A 578 8.75 17.02 -16.47
C MET A 578 10.27 17.11 -16.61
N ILE A 579 10.72 17.75 -17.71
CA ILE A 579 12.06 18.32 -17.88
C ILE A 579 11.92 19.83 -18.03
N ARG A 580 12.58 20.62 -17.18
CA ARG A 580 12.56 22.09 -17.20
C ARG A 580 13.98 22.66 -17.18
N GLU A 581 14.21 23.78 -17.87
CA GLU A 581 15.53 24.40 -18.02
C GLU A 581 16.04 25.02 -16.70
N THR A 582 15.20 25.79 -16.01
CA THR A 582 15.51 26.47 -14.73
C THR A 582 14.50 26.08 -13.65
N LEU A 583 14.69 26.56 -12.41
CA LEU A 583 13.70 26.43 -11.32
C LEU A 583 12.84 27.70 -11.15
N GLU A 584 12.84 28.58 -12.15
CA GLU A 584 12.03 29.80 -12.20
C GLU A 584 10.68 29.52 -12.87
N ALA A 585 9.62 30.24 -12.47
CA ALA A 585 8.25 29.98 -12.91
C ALA A 585 8.05 30.08 -14.43
N ASP A 586 8.83 30.94 -15.08
CA ASP A 586 8.75 31.26 -16.51
C ASP A 586 9.46 30.23 -17.42
N SER A 587 10.23 29.29 -16.84
CA SER A 587 11.15 28.36 -17.54
C SER A 587 10.59 27.67 -18.79
N ARG A 588 11.45 27.50 -19.80
CA ARG A 588 11.25 26.50 -20.85
C ARG A 588 11.08 25.11 -20.22
N HIS A 589 10.12 24.33 -20.69
CA HIS A 589 9.90 22.97 -20.20
C HIS A 589 9.23 22.07 -21.24
N ALA A 590 9.38 20.75 -21.06
CA ALA A 590 8.54 19.73 -21.66
C ALA A 590 8.06 18.77 -20.56
N SER A 591 6.81 18.35 -20.63
CA SER A 591 6.17 17.53 -19.60
C SER A 591 5.23 16.51 -20.24
N VAL A 592 5.20 15.28 -19.76
CA VAL A 592 4.05 14.39 -19.99
C VAL A 592 3.18 14.47 -18.74
N LEU A 593 2.03 15.13 -18.86
CA LEU A 593 1.07 15.31 -17.77
C LEU A 593 -0.18 14.49 -18.05
N LEU A 594 -0.82 14.00 -16.98
CA LEU A 594 -2.22 13.63 -17.03
C LEU A 594 -3.04 14.88 -16.70
N LEU A 595 -3.84 15.33 -17.66
CA LEU A 595 -4.66 16.52 -17.54
C LEU A 595 -6.03 16.13 -16.96
N PRO A 596 -6.44 16.71 -15.81
CA PRO A 596 -7.71 16.41 -15.16
C PRO A 596 -8.92 16.94 -15.96
N ILE A 597 -10.13 16.83 -15.39
CA ILE A 597 -11.43 17.02 -16.05
C ILE A 597 -11.77 15.86 -16.98
N ASP A 598 -11.00 15.64 -18.05
CA ASP A 598 -11.23 14.57 -19.03
C ASP A 598 -10.23 13.41 -18.93
N TRP A 599 -9.21 13.53 -18.05
CA TRP A 599 -8.11 12.57 -17.88
C TRP A 599 -7.54 12.10 -19.22
N SER A 600 -6.93 13.07 -19.89
CA SER A 600 -6.11 12.84 -21.06
C SER A 600 -4.64 13.00 -20.72
N ALA A 601 -3.80 12.10 -21.19
CA ALA A 601 -2.37 12.35 -21.26
C ALA A 601 -2.06 13.37 -22.36
N ALA A 602 -1.13 14.29 -22.12
CA ALA A 602 -0.64 15.21 -23.15
C ALA A 602 0.86 15.52 -22.96
N LEU A 603 1.52 15.82 -24.07
CA LEU A 603 2.83 16.47 -24.05
C LEU A 603 2.61 17.98 -23.93
N VAL A 604 2.93 18.53 -22.77
CA VAL A 604 2.77 19.96 -22.45
C VAL A 604 4.14 20.62 -22.49
N SER A 605 4.28 21.76 -23.17
CA SER A 605 5.59 22.37 -23.42
C SER A 605 5.57 23.89 -23.48
N ARG A 606 6.62 24.52 -22.96
CA ARG A 606 6.93 25.94 -23.15
C ARG A 606 8.24 26.10 -23.92
N GLY A 607 8.18 26.76 -25.08
CA GLY A 607 9.32 26.90 -26.01
C GLY A 607 10.32 28.00 -25.63
N GLU A 608 9.84 29.04 -24.95
CA GLU A 608 10.58 30.25 -24.61
C GLU A 608 10.31 30.65 -23.15
N ALA A 609 11.27 31.29 -22.49
CA ALA A 609 11.08 31.78 -21.12
C ALA A 609 9.99 32.87 -21.11
N GLY A 610 9.00 32.74 -20.24
CA GLY A 610 7.81 33.62 -20.18
C GLY A 610 6.83 33.48 -21.35
N GLY A 611 7.08 32.56 -22.30
CA GLY A 611 6.19 32.31 -23.43
C GLY A 611 4.99 31.43 -23.06
N GLU A 612 3.97 31.40 -23.92
CA GLU A 612 2.77 30.58 -23.68
C GLU A 612 3.04 29.07 -23.76
N THR A 613 2.46 28.32 -22.81
CA THR A 613 2.52 26.86 -22.77
C THR A 613 1.54 26.23 -23.78
N GLN A 614 2.05 25.24 -24.52
CA GLN A 614 1.33 24.52 -25.58
C GLN A 614 1.02 23.07 -25.18
N ILE A 615 -0.09 22.53 -25.68
CA ILE A 615 -0.55 21.15 -25.44
C ILE A 615 -0.52 20.37 -26.75
N HIS A 616 0.22 19.26 -26.79
CA HIS A 616 0.43 18.42 -27.98
C HIS A 616 -0.13 17.01 -27.75
N GLY A 617 -0.81 16.48 -28.78
CA GLY A 617 -1.26 15.08 -28.89
C GLY A 617 -2.07 14.54 -27.70
N LYS A 618 -2.95 15.39 -27.16
CA LYS A 618 -3.88 15.07 -26.08
C LYS A 618 -4.65 13.77 -26.39
N THR A 619 -4.50 12.78 -25.51
CA THR A 619 -5.04 11.42 -25.67
C THR A 619 -5.78 10.99 -24.40
N ALA A 620 -7.09 10.75 -24.50
CA ALA A 620 -7.90 10.25 -23.38
C ALA A 620 -7.42 8.87 -22.90
N LEU A 621 -7.41 8.64 -21.58
CA LEU A 621 -6.99 7.35 -21.02
C LEU A 621 -8.04 6.24 -21.19
N GLY A 622 -9.32 6.60 -21.33
CA GLY A 622 -10.43 5.66 -21.53
C GLY A 622 -11.12 5.19 -20.24
N GLU A 623 -12.37 4.75 -20.36
CA GLU A 623 -13.26 4.47 -19.22
C GLU A 623 -12.77 3.35 -18.30
N ALA A 624 -12.01 2.39 -18.82
CA ALA A 624 -11.37 1.33 -18.03
C ALA A 624 -10.41 1.88 -16.93
N HIS A 625 -9.91 3.10 -17.13
CA HIS A 625 -8.99 3.76 -16.21
C HIS A 625 -9.66 4.89 -15.41
N ILE A 626 -10.89 5.32 -15.76
CA ILE A 626 -11.53 6.56 -15.27
C ILE A 626 -12.95 6.36 -14.71
N GLU A 627 -13.20 6.73 -13.43
CA GLU A 627 -14.55 6.73 -12.83
C GLU A 627 -15.17 8.15 -12.78
N LYS A 628 -16.50 8.24 -12.88
CA LYS A 628 -17.29 9.51 -12.99
C LYS A 628 -16.81 10.45 -14.11
N GLY A 629 -16.12 9.92 -15.13
CA GLY A 629 -15.58 10.67 -16.26
C GLY A 629 -14.45 11.65 -15.93
N ASN A 630 -14.05 11.77 -14.65
CA ASN A 630 -13.10 12.78 -14.21
C ASN A 630 -12.15 12.36 -13.06
N ARG A 631 -11.89 11.05 -12.85
CA ARG A 631 -10.96 10.53 -11.83
C ARG A 631 -10.12 9.35 -12.32
N LEU A 632 -8.79 9.41 -12.13
CA LEU A 632 -7.90 8.27 -12.35
C LEU A 632 -8.12 7.15 -11.31
N MET A 633 -8.54 5.98 -11.78
CA MET A 633 -8.87 4.81 -10.97
C MET A 633 -7.94 3.61 -11.17
N THR A 634 -6.85 3.76 -11.91
CA THR A 634 -5.77 2.76 -12.00
C THR A 634 -4.42 3.46 -11.98
N PRO A 635 -3.34 2.83 -11.47
CA PRO A 635 -1.99 3.32 -11.71
C PRO A 635 -1.73 3.47 -13.22
N TYR A 636 -0.95 4.47 -13.62
CA TYR A 636 -0.70 4.74 -15.04
C TYR A 636 0.73 5.23 -15.29
N TRP A 637 1.34 4.79 -16.37
CA TRP A 637 2.75 5.10 -16.66
C TRP A 637 2.90 6.27 -17.62
N VAL A 638 3.88 7.12 -17.34
CA VAL A 638 4.26 8.29 -18.13
C VAL A 638 5.76 8.32 -18.36
N ARG A 639 6.20 8.74 -19.54
CA ARG A 639 7.60 8.79 -19.96
C ARG A 639 7.87 9.99 -20.85
N LEU A 640 8.99 10.67 -20.61
CA LEU A 640 9.47 11.76 -21.46
C LEU A 640 10.94 11.51 -21.83
N ILE A 641 11.24 11.56 -23.12
CA ILE A 641 12.60 11.36 -23.69
C ILE A 641 13.10 12.70 -24.24
N ARG A 642 14.34 13.08 -23.90
CA ARG A 642 15.08 14.19 -24.53
C ARG A 642 16.21 13.65 -25.40
N PHE A 643 16.19 13.99 -26.69
CA PHE A 643 17.31 13.81 -27.61
C PHE A 643 17.65 15.15 -28.27
N ARG A 644 18.81 15.70 -27.93
CA ARG A 644 19.24 17.09 -28.23
C ARG A 644 18.18 18.09 -27.77
N ASN A 645 17.54 18.77 -28.72
CA ASN A 645 16.45 19.73 -28.51
C ASN A 645 15.06 19.12 -28.79
N ARG A 646 14.97 17.82 -29.09
CA ARG A 646 13.70 17.12 -29.31
C ARG A 646 13.26 16.45 -28.01
N PHE A 647 11.99 16.64 -27.67
CA PHE A 647 11.33 16.06 -26.51
C PHE A 647 10.14 15.23 -26.99
N THR A 648 10.10 13.95 -26.65
CA THR A 648 9.05 13.03 -27.10
C THR A 648 8.38 12.35 -25.90
N GLY A 649 7.06 12.45 -25.83
CA GLY A 649 6.24 11.93 -24.73
C GLY A 649 5.62 10.58 -25.06
N TYR A 650 5.57 9.70 -24.06
CA TYR A 650 4.95 8.37 -24.15
C TYR A 650 4.13 8.07 -22.90
N ILE A 651 3.14 7.18 -23.06
CA ILE A 651 2.31 6.64 -21.98
C ILE A 651 2.15 5.13 -22.10
N SER A 652 1.75 4.48 -21.01
CA SER A 652 1.45 3.05 -20.98
C SER A 652 0.49 2.69 -19.83
N PRO A 653 -0.48 1.79 -20.02
CA PRO A 653 -1.34 1.31 -18.93
C PRO A 653 -0.61 0.30 -18.02
N ASP A 654 0.36 -0.46 -18.55
CA ASP A 654 0.95 -1.62 -17.89
C ASP A 654 2.45 -1.47 -17.59
N GLY A 655 3.16 -0.66 -18.40
CA GLY A 655 4.59 -0.39 -18.32
C GLY A 655 5.40 -1.05 -19.42
N HIS A 656 4.79 -1.85 -20.29
CA HIS A 656 5.43 -2.59 -21.38
C HIS A 656 4.96 -2.06 -22.74
N ASP A 657 3.65 -1.87 -22.93
CA ASP A 657 3.10 -1.34 -24.17
C ASP A 657 3.08 0.20 -24.14
N TRP A 658 4.04 0.81 -24.85
CA TRP A 658 4.23 2.27 -24.86
C TRP A 658 3.69 2.93 -26.12
N ARG A 659 2.70 3.81 -25.94
CA ARG A 659 2.16 4.67 -26.99
C ARG A 659 2.84 6.03 -26.98
N GLU A 660 3.33 6.48 -28.14
CA GLU A 660 3.76 7.88 -28.32
C GLU A 660 2.55 8.82 -28.30
N ILE A 661 2.66 9.92 -27.56
CA ILE A 661 1.65 11.00 -27.54
C ILE A 661 2.13 12.28 -28.25
N GLY A 662 3.39 12.36 -28.68
CA GLY A 662 3.87 13.44 -29.55
C GLY A 662 5.32 13.82 -29.32
N SER A 663 5.83 14.70 -30.20
CA SER A 663 7.23 15.17 -30.18
C SER A 663 7.34 16.65 -30.53
N VAL A 664 8.04 17.42 -29.68
CA VAL A 664 8.26 18.87 -29.84
C VAL A 664 9.75 19.20 -29.90
N LYS A 665 10.13 20.33 -30.51
CA LYS A 665 11.49 20.88 -30.45
C LYS A 665 11.51 22.11 -29.52
N ILE A 666 12.41 22.12 -28.54
CA ILE A 666 12.63 23.24 -27.60
C ILE A 666 14.13 23.52 -27.55
N PRO A 667 14.59 24.77 -27.78
CA PRO A 667 16.00 25.14 -27.66
C PRO A 667 16.40 25.27 -26.18
N MET A 668 16.52 24.13 -25.51
CA MET A 668 16.87 24.04 -24.09
C MET A 668 18.38 23.83 -23.89
N GLY A 669 18.95 24.50 -22.90
CA GLY A 669 20.34 24.36 -22.47
C GLY A 669 20.76 22.93 -22.12
N HIS A 670 22.07 22.72 -22.04
CA HIS A 670 22.66 21.40 -21.78
C HIS A 670 22.55 20.97 -20.32
N ARG A 671 22.26 21.90 -19.40
CA ARG A 671 21.97 21.68 -17.97
C ARG A 671 20.49 22.01 -17.73
N PHE A 672 19.80 21.18 -16.95
CA PHE A 672 18.35 21.26 -16.73
C PHE A 672 17.96 20.42 -15.50
N PHE A 673 16.68 20.42 -15.17
CA PHE A 673 16.10 19.63 -14.08
C PHE A 673 15.09 18.64 -14.64
N VAL A 674 15.08 17.42 -14.11
CA VAL A 674 14.13 16.37 -14.46
C VAL A 674 13.39 15.90 -13.22
N GLY A 675 12.08 15.61 -13.32
CA GLY A 675 11.31 15.41 -12.10
C GLY A 675 9.83 15.08 -12.24
N LEU A 676 9.18 15.12 -11.08
CA LEU A 676 7.81 14.74 -10.78
C LEU A 676 7.06 15.97 -10.23
N PRO A 677 6.01 16.46 -10.90
CA PRO A 677 5.21 17.58 -10.41
C PRO A 677 4.07 17.12 -9.49
N ALA A 678 3.64 18.00 -8.59
CA ALA A 678 2.36 17.92 -7.89
C ALA A 678 1.72 19.32 -7.90
N CYS A 679 0.66 19.48 -8.68
CA CYS A 679 -0.10 20.73 -8.80
C CYS A 679 -1.57 20.43 -8.50
N SER A 680 -2.18 21.19 -7.59
CA SER A 680 -3.59 21.01 -7.20
C SER A 680 -4.59 21.67 -8.13
N GLN A 681 -4.17 22.72 -8.87
CA GLN A 681 -5.04 23.70 -9.55
C GLN A 681 -6.10 24.31 -8.62
N LEU A 682 -5.79 24.43 -7.32
CA LEU A 682 -6.68 24.97 -6.29
C LEU A 682 -5.88 25.88 -5.36
N LYS A 683 -6.36 27.12 -5.21
CA LYS A 683 -5.75 28.12 -4.33
C LYS A 683 -5.89 27.72 -2.86
N ASN A 684 -4.80 27.82 -2.09
CA ASN A 684 -4.72 27.44 -0.67
C ASN A 684 -5.14 25.98 -0.35
N VAL A 685 -5.24 25.10 -1.35
CA VAL A 685 -5.59 23.69 -1.18
C VAL A 685 -4.57 22.84 -1.92
N THR A 686 -3.73 22.14 -1.17
CA THR A 686 -2.73 21.22 -1.71
C THR A 686 -3.37 19.91 -2.21
N THR A 687 -2.63 19.13 -3.00
CA THR A 687 -3.00 17.77 -3.38
C THR A 687 -1.84 16.81 -3.14
N THR A 688 -2.17 15.55 -2.82
CA THR A 688 -1.19 14.48 -2.67
C THR A 688 -1.05 13.71 -3.98
N VAL A 689 0.19 13.51 -4.44
CA VAL A 689 0.54 12.67 -5.59
C VAL A 689 1.58 11.66 -5.19
N THR A 690 1.31 10.38 -5.48
CA THR A 690 2.26 9.29 -5.23
C THR A 690 2.79 8.75 -6.55
N TYR A 691 4.10 8.56 -6.63
CA TYR A 691 4.80 7.98 -7.77
C TYR A 691 5.59 6.76 -7.33
N ASP A 692 5.53 5.66 -8.09
CA ASP A 692 6.42 4.52 -7.93
C ASP A 692 7.15 4.18 -9.23
N ARG A 693 8.14 3.28 -9.12
CA ARG A 693 8.98 2.84 -10.25
C ARG A 693 9.63 4.00 -11.04
N VAL A 694 9.93 5.08 -10.33
CA VAL A 694 10.57 6.29 -10.86
C VAL A 694 11.98 5.96 -11.34
N SER A 695 12.29 6.34 -12.57
CA SER A 695 13.51 5.89 -13.24
C SER A 695 14.02 6.93 -14.25
N ILE A 696 15.30 7.27 -14.10
CA ILE A 696 16.06 8.28 -14.85
C ILE A 696 17.38 7.71 -15.44
N PRO A 697 17.37 6.56 -16.14
CA PRO A 697 18.59 5.77 -16.32
C PRO A 697 19.48 6.22 -17.49
N THR A 698 18.90 6.83 -18.52
CA THR A 698 19.61 7.12 -19.78
C THR A 698 20.32 8.48 -19.80
N TRP A 699 20.37 9.22 -18.68
CA TRP A 699 21.05 10.53 -18.61
C TRP A 699 22.58 10.38 -18.58
N ARG A 700 23.23 10.85 -19.64
CA ARG A 700 24.70 10.83 -19.76
C ARG A 700 25.31 12.08 -19.13
N GLN A 701 25.82 11.97 -17.91
CA GLN A 701 26.68 13.02 -17.32
C GLN A 701 28.02 13.08 -18.06
N THR A 702 28.39 14.25 -18.57
CA THR A 702 29.70 14.49 -19.18
C THR A 702 30.67 15.07 -18.16
N MET A 703 31.33 14.19 -17.40
CA MET A 703 32.76 14.22 -17.07
C MET A 703 33.07 12.92 -16.28
N GLU A 704 34.13 12.23 -16.69
CA GLU A 704 34.80 11.08 -16.04
C GLU A 704 34.04 9.77 -15.71
N ASN A 705 32.71 9.72 -15.58
CA ASN A 705 31.99 8.44 -15.35
C ASN A 705 31.07 8.01 -16.52
N ARG A 706 31.54 7.04 -17.32
CA ARG A 706 30.78 6.42 -18.44
C ARG A 706 29.68 5.45 -17.95
N LEU A 707 28.69 5.93 -17.20
CA LEU A 707 27.51 5.15 -16.81
C LEU A 707 26.36 5.38 -17.80
N ILE A 708 26.36 4.63 -18.91
CA ILE A 708 25.13 4.41 -19.69
C ILE A 708 24.34 3.32 -18.96
N LEU A 709 23.27 3.67 -18.23
CA LEU A 709 22.31 2.66 -17.77
C LEU A 709 21.29 2.43 -18.89
N SER A 710 21.44 1.29 -19.54
CA SER A 710 20.71 0.94 -20.75
C SER A 710 19.22 0.71 -20.46
N ARG A 711 18.38 1.13 -21.41
CA ARG A 711 16.97 0.73 -21.58
C ARG A 711 16.81 0.13 -22.97
N PRO A 712 15.70 -0.57 -23.27
CA PRO A 712 15.33 -0.90 -24.64
C PRO A 712 15.51 0.32 -25.60
N GLU A 713 16.48 0.25 -26.52
CA GLU A 713 16.76 1.31 -27.51
C GLU A 713 16.98 0.71 -28.91
N PRO A 714 16.21 1.11 -29.94
CA PRO A 714 16.42 0.65 -31.31
C PRO A 714 17.57 1.42 -31.98
N ARG A 715 18.28 0.79 -32.92
CA ARG A 715 19.26 1.48 -33.77
C ARG A 715 18.58 2.21 -34.95
N TRP A 716 17.67 3.13 -34.65
CA TRP A 716 16.82 3.86 -35.62
C TRP A 716 17.57 4.54 -36.78
N HIS A 717 18.86 4.83 -36.62
CA HIS A 717 19.73 5.41 -37.65
C HIS A 717 20.46 4.38 -38.54
N ARG A 718 20.14 3.08 -38.44
CA ARG A 718 20.80 1.99 -39.18
C ARG A 718 19.77 1.14 -39.94
N GLU A 719 19.50 1.51 -41.19
CA GLU A 719 18.60 0.77 -42.08
C GLU A 719 18.94 -0.74 -42.20
N PRO A 720 20.21 -1.19 -42.31
CA PRO A 720 20.51 -2.63 -42.36
C PRO A 720 20.15 -3.39 -41.08
N TRP A 721 20.22 -2.72 -39.92
CA TRP A 721 19.81 -3.29 -38.64
C TRP A 721 18.30 -3.52 -38.61
N PHE A 722 17.52 -2.55 -39.08
CA PHE A 722 16.06 -2.65 -39.13
C PHE A 722 15.60 -3.69 -40.15
N LYS A 723 16.24 -3.76 -41.33
CA LYS A 723 16.00 -4.81 -42.33
C LYS A 723 16.23 -6.22 -41.78
N ARG A 724 17.32 -6.43 -41.04
CA ARG A 724 17.57 -7.73 -40.38
C ARG A 724 16.58 -8.02 -39.25
N HIS A 725 16.24 -7.03 -38.43
CA HIS A 725 15.24 -7.19 -37.38
C HIS A 725 13.88 -7.65 -37.94
N GLN A 726 13.43 -7.07 -39.06
CA GLN A 726 12.22 -7.53 -39.76
C GLN A 726 12.39 -8.93 -40.34
N ALA A 727 13.50 -9.25 -41.01
CA ALA A 727 13.74 -10.61 -41.52
C ALA A 727 13.78 -11.68 -40.41
N ILE A 728 14.21 -11.31 -39.20
CA ILE A 728 14.11 -12.17 -38.00
C ILE A 728 12.64 -12.34 -37.59
N ASN A 729 11.85 -11.26 -37.51
CA ASN A 729 10.40 -11.33 -37.23
C ASN A 729 9.70 -12.26 -38.25
N ASP A 730 9.98 -12.10 -39.54
CA ASP A 730 9.45 -12.93 -40.63
C ASP A 730 9.86 -14.41 -40.53
N ARG A 731 11.02 -14.73 -39.92
CA ARG A 731 11.43 -16.12 -39.67
C ARG A 731 10.74 -16.70 -38.45
N VAL A 732 10.62 -15.98 -37.34
CA VAL A 732 9.98 -16.53 -36.12
C VAL A 732 8.47 -16.70 -36.29
N GLN A 733 7.82 -15.82 -37.06
CA GLN A 733 6.40 -15.96 -37.44
C GLN A 733 6.06 -17.27 -38.18
N LYS A 734 7.05 -17.96 -38.77
CA LYS A 734 6.85 -19.27 -39.42
C LYS A 734 6.78 -20.44 -38.43
N GLY A 735 7.06 -20.21 -37.15
CA GLY A 735 7.11 -21.25 -36.13
C GLY A 735 8.24 -22.26 -36.36
N ASP A 736 8.04 -23.46 -35.81
CA ASP A 736 8.96 -24.61 -35.81
C ASP A 736 10.42 -24.23 -35.49
N VAL A 737 10.63 -23.83 -34.23
CA VAL A 737 11.93 -23.44 -33.68
C VAL A 737 12.18 -24.20 -32.38
N ASP A 738 13.24 -25.00 -32.34
CA ASP A 738 13.72 -25.70 -31.13
C ASP A 738 14.79 -24.89 -30.38
N LEU A 739 15.54 -24.05 -31.10
CA LEU A 739 16.70 -23.32 -30.59
C LEU A 739 16.72 -21.88 -31.12
N ILE A 740 16.90 -20.89 -30.25
CA ILE A 740 17.23 -19.52 -30.66
C ILE A 740 18.62 -19.12 -30.18
N MET A 741 19.38 -18.42 -31.02
CA MET A 741 20.68 -17.85 -30.65
C MET A 741 20.63 -16.32 -30.67
N ILE A 742 20.84 -15.70 -29.51
CA ILE A 742 20.77 -14.25 -29.31
C ILE A 742 22.19 -13.71 -29.10
N GLY A 743 22.57 -12.69 -29.87
CA GLY A 743 23.88 -12.06 -29.70
C GLY A 743 24.16 -10.90 -30.64
N ASP A 744 25.45 -10.58 -30.78
CA ASP A 744 25.95 -9.49 -31.62
C ASP A 744 26.59 -9.98 -32.94
N SER A 745 27.66 -9.33 -33.42
CA SER A 745 28.28 -9.70 -34.71
C SER A 745 28.90 -11.10 -34.67
N ILE A 746 29.43 -11.53 -33.53
CA ILE A 746 30.05 -12.85 -33.39
C ILE A 746 29.04 -13.97 -33.61
N THR A 747 27.82 -13.84 -33.07
CA THR A 747 26.73 -14.82 -33.31
C THR A 747 26.10 -14.63 -34.69
N HIS A 748 25.96 -13.39 -35.18
CA HIS A 748 25.36 -13.11 -36.49
C HIS A 748 26.17 -13.70 -37.65
N TRP A 749 27.50 -13.78 -37.55
CA TRP A 749 28.35 -14.32 -38.61
C TRP A 749 28.26 -15.85 -38.80
N PHE A 750 27.46 -16.57 -37.99
CA PHE A 750 26.97 -17.91 -38.38
C PHE A 750 26.18 -17.88 -39.70
N ASP A 751 25.57 -16.75 -40.08
CA ASP A 751 24.87 -16.61 -41.36
C ASP A 751 25.84 -16.36 -42.55
N ARG A 752 27.15 -16.31 -42.28
CA ARG A 752 28.20 -15.97 -43.24
C ARG A 752 29.39 -16.93 -43.07
N GLU A 753 30.44 -16.51 -42.37
CA GLU A 753 31.68 -17.28 -42.15
C GLU A 753 31.46 -18.59 -41.38
N GLY A 754 30.36 -18.72 -40.62
CA GLY A 754 29.99 -19.97 -39.91
C GLY A 754 28.89 -20.81 -40.56
N LYS A 755 28.46 -20.50 -41.80
CA LYS A 755 27.23 -21.08 -42.38
C LYS A 755 27.29 -22.60 -42.54
N ALA A 756 28.41 -23.15 -42.99
CA ALA A 756 28.58 -24.59 -43.13
C ALA A 756 28.44 -25.32 -41.77
N VAL A 757 29.02 -24.74 -40.71
CA VAL A 757 28.94 -25.27 -39.34
C VAL A 757 27.51 -25.17 -38.79
N TRP A 758 26.80 -24.07 -39.06
CA TRP A 758 25.40 -23.92 -38.66
C TRP A 758 24.51 -25.01 -39.28
N ASP A 759 24.69 -25.26 -40.58
CA ASP A 759 23.93 -26.27 -41.32
C ASP A 759 24.25 -27.70 -40.83
N GLN A 760 25.51 -27.96 -40.47
CA GLN A 760 25.96 -29.24 -39.93
C GLN A 760 25.45 -29.52 -38.50
N HIS A 761 25.41 -28.51 -37.63
CA HIS A 761 25.16 -28.70 -36.18
C HIS A 761 23.74 -28.35 -35.72
N TYR A 762 23.07 -27.37 -36.34
CA TYR A 762 21.80 -26.83 -35.83
C TYR A 762 20.62 -26.92 -36.80
N GLY A 763 20.87 -26.72 -38.10
CA GLY A 763 19.87 -26.83 -39.17
C GLY A 763 18.69 -25.84 -39.05
N ASP A 764 17.63 -26.11 -39.80
CA ASP A 764 16.51 -25.16 -40.01
C ASP A 764 15.63 -24.89 -38.79
N ARG A 765 15.65 -25.81 -37.80
CA ARG A 765 14.90 -25.67 -36.52
C ARG A 765 15.61 -24.75 -35.52
N ALA A 766 16.80 -24.26 -35.84
CA ALA A 766 17.45 -23.19 -35.09
C ALA A 766 17.26 -21.83 -35.78
N VAL A 767 17.20 -20.74 -35.01
CA VAL A 767 17.09 -19.38 -35.55
C VAL A 767 18.15 -18.45 -34.95
N ASN A 768 18.90 -17.79 -35.83
CA ASN A 768 19.90 -16.79 -35.45
C ASN A 768 19.25 -15.41 -35.25
N LEU A 769 18.94 -15.07 -34.00
CA LEU A 769 18.38 -13.77 -33.59
C LEU A 769 19.46 -12.69 -33.38
N ALA A 770 20.72 -12.94 -33.73
CA ALA A 770 21.79 -11.98 -33.52
C ALA A 770 21.85 -10.88 -34.59
N ILE A 771 22.34 -9.68 -34.26
CA ILE A 771 22.55 -8.60 -35.25
C ILE A 771 23.91 -7.90 -35.01
N SER A 772 24.65 -7.61 -36.09
CA SER A 772 25.97 -6.99 -36.01
C SER A 772 25.97 -5.63 -35.29
N GLY A 773 26.91 -5.49 -34.35
CA GLY A 773 27.07 -4.28 -33.56
C GLY A 773 25.96 -4.07 -32.52
N ASP A 774 25.23 -5.13 -32.14
CA ASP A 774 24.30 -5.05 -31.02
C ASP A 774 24.98 -4.94 -29.67
N ARG A 775 24.26 -4.25 -28.79
CA ARG A 775 24.54 -4.06 -27.38
C ARG A 775 23.30 -4.50 -26.60
N THR A 776 23.43 -4.65 -25.29
CA THR A 776 22.35 -5.14 -24.42
C THR A 776 21.04 -4.35 -24.56
N GLU A 777 21.08 -3.02 -24.69
CA GLU A 777 19.89 -2.17 -24.97
C GLU A 777 19.13 -2.56 -26.24
N HIS A 778 19.85 -2.91 -27.31
CA HIS A 778 19.22 -3.18 -28.61
C HIS A 778 18.56 -4.56 -28.59
N VAL A 779 19.17 -5.55 -27.92
CA VAL A 779 18.57 -6.87 -27.73
C VAL A 779 17.28 -6.76 -26.93
N LEU A 780 17.31 -6.06 -25.78
CA LEU A 780 16.12 -5.83 -24.96
C LEU A 780 14.96 -5.27 -25.78
N TRP A 781 15.22 -4.25 -26.61
CA TRP A 781 14.20 -3.69 -27.50
C TRP A 781 13.68 -4.70 -28.54
N ARG A 782 14.54 -5.50 -29.16
CA ARG A 782 14.10 -6.48 -30.18
C ARG A 782 13.23 -7.59 -29.60
N LEU A 783 13.49 -8.05 -28.37
CA LEU A 783 12.65 -9.05 -27.68
C LEU A 783 11.26 -8.50 -27.30
N GLU A 784 11.18 -7.19 -27.06
CA GLU A 784 9.91 -6.48 -26.88
C GLU A 784 9.17 -6.26 -28.22
N ASN A 785 9.89 -6.16 -29.35
CA ASN A 785 9.36 -5.74 -30.65
C ASN A 785 9.37 -6.87 -31.72
N GLY A 786 8.89 -8.07 -31.38
CA GLY A 786 8.53 -9.09 -32.37
C GLY A 786 9.44 -10.33 -32.46
N ASN A 787 10.68 -10.29 -31.95
CA ASN A 787 11.66 -11.38 -32.17
C ASN A 787 11.34 -12.71 -31.45
N LEU A 788 10.30 -12.75 -30.61
CA LEU A 788 9.87 -13.94 -29.84
C LEU A 788 8.43 -14.36 -30.13
N GLU A 789 7.72 -13.68 -31.02
CA GLU A 789 6.30 -13.91 -31.24
C GLU A 789 6.06 -15.21 -32.02
N ASN A 790 5.04 -15.97 -31.62
CA ASN A 790 4.65 -17.26 -32.20
C ASN A 790 5.71 -18.39 -32.14
N ILE A 791 6.70 -18.30 -31.24
CA ILE A 791 7.66 -19.39 -30.96
C ILE A 791 7.71 -19.77 -29.48
N ALA A 792 8.02 -21.05 -29.21
CA ALA A 792 8.27 -21.57 -27.88
C ALA A 792 9.47 -22.56 -27.93
N PRO A 793 10.70 -22.06 -28.15
CA PRO A 793 11.87 -22.91 -28.33
C PRO A 793 12.20 -23.70 -27.06
N LYS A 794 12.85 -24.85 -27.21
CA LYS A 794 13.33 -25.65 -26.07
C LYS A 794 14.47 -24.93 -25.36
N ILE A 795 15.38 -24.32 -26.13
CA ILE A 795 16.57 -23.62 -25.61
C ILE A 795 16.73 -22.23 -26.26
N ALA A 796 17.09 -21.24 -25.46
CA ALA A 796 17.58 -19.94 -25.89
C ALA A 796 19.03 -19.74 -25.43
N THR A 797 19.96 -19.51 -26.36
CA THR A 797 21.34 -19.14 -26.02
C THR A 797 21.52 -17.63 -26.09
N VAL A 798 22.27 -17.07 -25.14
CA VAL A 798 22.55 -15.63 -25.03
C VAL A 798 24.06 -15.42 -24.95
N MET A 799 24.65 -14.80 -25.98
CA MET A 799 26.04 -14.37 -26.00
C MET A 799 26.10 -12.94 -26.55
N ILE A 800 26.10 -11.97 -25.65
CA ILE A 800 25.97 -10.53 -25.96
C ILE A 800 26.84 -9.71 -25.01
N GLY A 801 27.37 -8.59 -25.51
CA GLY A 801 28.05 -7.57 -24.71
C GLY A 801 29.43 -7.19 -25.24
N THR A 802 29.94 -7.85 -26.27
CA THR A 802 31.27 -7.54 -26.83
C THR A 802 31.37 -6.12 -27.40
N ASN A 803 30.24 -5.47 -27.70
CA ASN A 803 30.17 -4.08 -28.15
C ASN A 803 29.91 -3.07 -27.02
N ASN A 804 29.60 -3.53 -25.81
CA ASN A 804 29.37 -2.65 -24.66
C ASN A 804 30.69 -2.16 -24.02
N HIS A 805 31.81 -2.89 -24.18
CA HIS A 805 33.10 -2.57 -23.54
C HIS A 805 33.61 -1.14 -23.78
N MET A 806 33.27 -0.51 -24.92
CA MET A 806 33.68 0.87 -25.22
C MET A 806 32.86 1.93 -24.49
N SER A 807 31.66 1.59 -23.99
CA SER A 807 30.61 2.57 -23.65
C SER A 807 29.84 2.31 -22.35
N SER A 808 29.90 1.10 -21.79
CA SER A 808 29.19 0.70 -20.57
C SER A 808 30.18 0.07 -19.57
N PRO A 809 30.00 0.28 -18.24
CA PRO A 809 30.81 -0.41 -17.24
C PRO A 809 30.43 -1.90 -17.14
N PRO A 810 31.34 -2.77 -16.67
CA PRO A 810 31.07 -4.22 -16.57
C PRO A 810 29.80 -4.56 -15.79
N GLN A 811 29.54 -3.84 -14.70
CA GLN A 811 28.39 -4.04 -13.81
C GLN A 811 27.06 -3.77 -14.51
N VAL A 812 27.03 -2.81 -15.43
CA VAL A 812 25.81 -2.49 -16.18
C VAL A 812 25.57 -3.51 -17.28
N THR A 813 26.61 -3.89 -18.02
CA THR A 813 26.50 -4.92 -19.05
C THR A 813 26.06 -6.26 -18.45
N ALA A 814 26.61 -6.66 -17.31
CA ALA A 814 26.17 -7.86 -16.59
C ALA A 814 24.70 -7.78 -16.14
N ARG A 815 24.31 -6.67 -15.50
CA ARG A 815 22.92 -6.41 -15.11
C ARG A 815 21.96 -6.55 -16.29
N ASP A 816 22.31 -5.96 -17.44
CA ASP A 816 21.43 -5.93 -18.61
C ASP A 816 21.36 -7.29 -19.33
N ILE A 817 22.43 -8.10 -19.29
CA ILE A 817 22.37 -9.51 -19.67
C ILE A 817 21.35 -10.24 -18.77
N GLY A 818 21.36 -9.97 -17.46
CA GLY A 818 20.33 -10.46 -16.55
C GLY A 818 18.91 -9.99 -16.85
N LEU A 819 18.73 -8.74 -17.34
CA LEU A 819 17.43 -8.27 -17.82
C LEU A 819 16.99 -9.02 -19.09
N ILE A 820 17.90 -9.31 -20.02
CA ILE A 820 17.61 -10.14 -21.21
C ILE A 820 17.15 -11.54 -20.78
N VAL A 821 17.83 -12.16 -19.83
CA VAL A 821 17.43 -13.45 -19.24
C VAL A 821 16.04 -13.34 -18.60
N GLN A 822 15.77 -12.29 -17.82
CA GLN A 822 14.46 -12.09 -17.20
C GLN A 822 13.34 -11.92 -18.24
N THR A 823 13.56 -11.15 -19.30
CA THR A 823 12.62 -11.00 -20.43
C THR A 823 12.36 -12.34 -21.11
N LEU A 824 13.38 -13.16 -21.33
CA LEU A 824 13.24 -14.51 -21.90
C LEU A 824 12.46 -15.44 -20.98
N ARG A 825 12.80 -15.51 -19.68
CA ARG A 825 12.06 -16.33 -18.69
C ARG A 825 10.61 -15.89 -18.52
N HIS A 826 10.30 -14.61 -18.74
CA HIS A 826 8.93 -14.09 -18.70
C HIS A 826 8.14 -14.40 -19.99
N LYS A 827 8.68 -14.08 -21.17
CA LYS A 827 8.00 -14.31 -22.46
C LYS A 827 7.97 -15.78 -22.88
N LEU A 828 8.97 -16.57 -22.47
CA LEU A 828 9.16 -17.98 -22.83
C LEU A 828 9.36 -18.86 -21.58
N PRO A 829 8.32 -19.03 -20.74
CA PRO A 829 8.46 -19.63 -19.40
C PRO A 829 8.88 -21.11 -19.40
N THR A 830 8.67 -21.84 -20.51
CA THR A 830 9.10 -23.23 -20.70
C THR A 830 10.48 -23.39 -21.35
N THR A 831 11.10 -22.30 -21.80
CA THR A 831 12.40 -22.34 -22.48
C THR A 831 13.55 -22.30 -21.47
N GLN A 832 14.51 -23.22 -21.61
CA GLN A 832 15.78 -23.14 -20.90
C GLN A 832 16.68 -22.05 -21.50
N VAL A 833 17.29 -21.24 -20.65
CA VAL A 833 18.17 -20.13 -21.05
C VAL A 833 19.62 -20.49 -20.73
N LEU A 834 20.47 -20.54 -21.75
CA LEU A 834 21.92 -20.75 -21.61
C LEU A 834 22.67 -19.45 -21.92
N VAL A 835 23.21 -18.82 -20.89
CA VAL A 835 24.07 -17.64 -21.02
C VAL A 835 25.51 -18.09 -21.25
N LEU A 836 26.10 -17.71 -22.38
CA LEU A 836 27.51 -17.94 -22.66
C LEU A 836 28.35 -16.76 -22.19
N ALA A 837 29.52 -17.05 -21.65
CA ALA A 837 30.56 -16.05 -21.42
C ALA A 837 30.85 -15.29 -22.73
N ILE A 838 31.02 -13.97 -22.65
CA ILE A 838 31.48 -13.13 -23.77
C ILE A 838 32.88 -13.61 -24.17
N PHE A 839 33.06 -13.84 -25.47
CA PHE A 839 34.28 -14.42 -26.01
C PHE A 839 35.51 -13.50 -25.85
N PRO A 840 36.71 -14.09 -25.75
CA PRO A 840 37.97 -13.35 -25.61
C PRO A 840 38.23 -12.48 -26.85
N ARG A 841 38.90 -11.35 -26.65
CA ARG A 841 39.37 -10.45 -27.72
C ARG A 841 40.89 -10.30 -27.69
N GLY A 842 41.46 -9.95 -28.83
CA GLY A 842 42.90 -9.74 -29.00
C GLY A 842 43.72 -11.03 -28.93
N ALA A 843 44.99 -10.94 -29.31
CA ALA A 843 45.87 -12.12 -29.40
C ALA A 843 46.28 -12.73 -28.04
N GLY A 844 46.10 -12.00 -26.93
CA GLY A 844 46.53 -12.40 -25.59
C GLY A 844 45.70 -11.75 -24.47
N PRO A 845 45.96 -12.11 -23.20
CA PRO A 845 45.15 -11.69 -22.05
C PRO A 845 45.28 -10.19 -21.71
N GLU A 846 46.30 -9.51 -22.21
CA GLU A 846 46.53 -8.09 -21.92
C GLU A 846 45.61 -7.12 -22.65
N ASP A 847 44.81 -7.60 -23.61
CA ASP A 847 43.85 -6.80 -24.37
C ASP A 847 42.80 -6.11 -23.46
N GLY A 848 42.63 -4.80 -23.64
CA GLY A 848 41.77 -3.99 -22.78
C GLY A 848 40.28 -4.32 -22.91
N ALA A 849 39.81 -4.69 -24.10
CA ALA A 849 38.42 -5.09 -24.32
C ALA A 849 38.16 -6.48 -23.72
N ARG A 850 39.13 -7.40 -23.84
CA ARG A 850 39.10 -8.71 -23.20
C ARG A 850 39.00 -8.63 -21.68
N LYS A 851 39.83 -7.81 -21.02
CA LYS A 851 39.76 -7.61 -19.56
C LYS A 851 38.40 -7.11 -19.10
N ILE A 852 37.75 -6.23 -19.88
CA ILE A 852 36.37 -5.77 -19.61
C ILE A 852 35.36 -6.91 -19.79
N ASN A 853 35.45 -7.68 -20.89
CA ASN A 853 34.59 -8.85 -21.12
C ASN A 853 34.74 -9.90 -20.00
N GLU A 854 35.96 -10.18 -19.54
CA GLU A 854 36.23 -11.11 -18.44
C GLU A 854 35.63 -10.63 -17.11
N GLN A 855 35.66 -9.32 -16.82
CA GLN A 855 34.95 -8.75 -15.66
C GLN A 855 33.43 -8.86 -15.78
N VAL A 856 32.85 -8.66 -16.98
CA VAL A 856 31.41 -8.90 -17.21
C VAL A 856 31.08 -10.36 -16.95
N ASN A 857 31.87 -11.29 -17.48
CA ASN A 857 31.65 -12.73 -17.33
C ASN A 857 31.60 -13.17 -15.86
N GLN A 858 32.55 -12.70 -15.04
CA GLN A 858 32.57 -12.99 -13.59
C GLN A 858 31.34 -12.43 -12.85
N LEU A 859 30.77 -11.32 -13.30
CA LEU A 859 29.57 -10.72 -12.71
C LEU A 859 28.31 -11.44 -13.17
N VAL A 860 28.22 -11.81 -14.45
CA VAL A 860 27.12 -12.61 -15.01
C VAL A 860 27.07 -13.99 -14.35
N GLU A 861 28.20 -14.70 -14.24
CA GLU A 861 28.29 -16.01 -13.59
C GLU A 861 27.73 -15.98 -12.16
N LYS A 862 28.17 -15.02 -11.35
CA LYS A 862 27.65 -14.80 -9.97
C LYS A 862 26.17 -14.43 -9.97
N GLN A 863 25.74 -13.59 -10.91
CA GLN A 863 24.35 -13.15 -11.01
C GLN A 863 23.43 -14.33 -11.36
N ILE A 864 23.78 -15.15 -12.36
CA ILE A 864 23.00 -16.33 -12.75
C ILE A 864 22.96 -17.36 -11.61
N ALA A 865 24.11 -17.65 -10.98
CA ALA A 865 24.15 -18.54 -9.82
C ALA A 865 23.26 -18.07 -8.66
N SER A 866 23.10 -16.75 -8.47
CA SER A 866 22.23 -16.19 -7.42
C SER A 866 20.73 -16.29 -7.70
N LEU A 867 20.31 -16.60 -8.94
CA LEU A 867 18.89 -16.71 -9.29
C LEU A 867 18.22 -17.96 -8.71
N ASN A 868 18.98 -19.06 -8.54
CA ASN A 868 18.47 -20.39 -8.20
C ASN A 868 17.33 -20.89 -9.13
N ASP A 869 17.25 -20.40 -10.36
CA ASP A 869 16.29 -20.88 -11.38
C ASP A 869 16.93 -22.05 -12.16
N PRO A 870 16.41 -23.30 -12.06
CA PRO A 870 16.97 -24.45 -12.78
C PRO A 870 16.85 -24.31 -14.32
N MET A 871 15.99 -23.42 -14.81
CA MET A 871 15.86 -23.12 -16.24
C MET A 871 16.93 -22.14 -16.76
N VAL A 872 17.84 -21.64 -15.92
CA VAL A 872 18.87 -20.66 -16.33
C VAL A 872 20.26 -21.17 -16.00
N ASN A 873 21.06 -21.39 -17.04
CA ASN A 873 22.41 -21.93 -16.95
C ASN A 873 23.45 -20.91 -17.47
N PHE A 874 24.65 -20.93 -16.90
CA PHE A 874 25.80 -20.17 -17.39
C PHE A 874 26.92 -21.13 -17.81
N ALA A 875 27.57 -20.87 -18.95
CA ALA A 875 28.72 -21.65 -19.39
C ALA A 875 29.83 -20.78 -20.00
N ASN A 876 31.07 -21.13 -19.67
CA ASN A 876 32.26 -20.44 -20.17
C ASN A 876 33.12 -21.39 -21.02
N ILE A 877 32.91 -21.34 -22.34
CA ILE A 877 33.66 -22.16 -23.32
C ILE A 877 34.96 -21.50 -23.82
N ASN A 878 35.35 -20.34 -23.26
CA ASN A 878 36.45 -19.53 -23.80
C ASN A 878 37.80 -20.27 -23.85
N ARG A 879 37.99 -21.28 -22.98
CA ARG A 879 39.20 -22.12 -22.96
C ARG A 879 39.42 -22.88 -24.28
N SER A 880 38.34 -23.26 -24.98
CA SER A 880 38.41 -23.98 -26.26
C SER A 880 38.98 -23.13 -27.40
N PHE A 881 38.91 -21.80 -27.29
CA PHE A 881 39.40 -20.88 -28.32
C PHE A 881 40.90 -20.55 -28.19
N PHE A 882 41.59 -21.05 -27.16
CA PHE A 882 43.01 -20.77 -26.95
C PHE A 882 43.92 -21.77 -27.66
N SER A 883 44.95 -21.28 -28.36
CA SER A 883 45.99 -22.13 -28.96
C SER A 883 46.91 -22.76 -27.90
N ASN A 884 47.02 -22.13 -26.74
CA ASN A 884 47.57 -22.73 -25.53
C ASN A 884 46.75 -22.22 -24.32
N PRO A 885 45.95 -23.10 -23.65
CA PRO A 885 45.10 -22.72 -22.53
C PRO A 885 45.82 -22.15 -21.29
N GLU A 886 47.08 -22.51 -21.04
CA GLU A 886 47.85 -22.03 -19.88
C GLU A 886 48.31 -20.58 -20.09
N THR A 887 48.64 -20.22 -21.33
CA THR A 887 49.04 -18.85 -21.72
C THR A 887 47.86 -17.92 -22.02
N GLY A 888 46.65 -18.47 -22.15
CA GLY A 888 45.44 -17.74 -22.54
C GLY A 888 45.51 -17.07 -23.92
N ARG A 889 46.46 -17.45 -24.80
CA ARG A 889 46.61 -16.87 -26.14
C ARG A 889 45.50 -17.36 -27.07
N LEU A 890 44.86 -16.43 -27.77
CA LEU A 890 43.78 -16.73 -28.70
C LEU A 890 44.31 -17.47 -29.93
N ASN A 891 43.57 -18.46 -30.42
CA ASN A 891 43.90 -19.16 -31.66
C ASN A 891 43.62 -18.24 -32.86
N GLN A 892 44.66 -17.60 -33.39
CA GLN A 892 44.55 -16.66 -34.51
C GLN A 892 44.15 -17.34 -35.84
N ASP A 893 44.41 -18.65 -35.99
CA ASP A 893 43.93 -19.43 -37.15
C ASP A 893 42.41 -19.64 -37.12
N ALA A 894 41.79 -19.47 -35.95
CA ALA A 894 40.35 -19.52 -35.73
C ALA A 894 39.71 -18.12 -35.60
N PHE A 895 40.47 -17.12 -35.11
CA PHE A 895 40.04 -15.74 -34.89
C PHE A 895 41.01 -14.76 -35.58
N PRO A 896 40.95 -14.60 -36.91
CA PRO A 896 41.96 -13.88 -37.69
C PRO A 896 42.05 -12.38 -37.37
N ASP A 897 40.95 -11.74 -36.96
CA ASP A 897 40.92 -10.34 -36.50
C ASP A 897 40.98 -10.20 -34.97
N GLY A 898 41.15 -11.31 -34.25
CA GLY A 898 41.14 -11.36 -32.79
C GLY A 898 39.78 -11.03 -32.15
N THR A 899 38.66 -11.13 -32.87
CA THR A 899 37.30 -10.92 -32.32
C THR A 899 36.27 -11.89 -32.91
N HIS A 900 36.23 -12.03 -34.23
CA HIS A 900 35.24 -12.83 -34.95
C HIS A 900 35.84 -14.20 -35.32
N PRO A 901 35.12 -15.30 -35.08
CA PRO A 901 35.52 -16.61 -35.59
C PRO A 901 35.48 -16.65 -37.13
N ASN A 902 36.38 -17.42 -37.73
CA ASN A 902 36.17 -18.00 -39.06
C ASN A 902 35.52 -19.38 -38.93
N GLU A 903 35.34 -20.10 -40.03
CA GLU A 903 34.74 -21.45 -40.07
C GLU A 903 35.35 -22.42 -39.04
N LYS A 904 36.68 -22.43 -38.86
CA LYS A 904 37.35 -23.26 -37.84
C LYS A 904 36.98 -22.83 -36.41
N GLY A 905 36.89 -21.52 -36.17
CA GLY A 905 36.47 -20.99 -34.87
C GLY A 905 35.00 -21.27 -34.57
N TYR A 906 34.14 -21.28 -35.60
CA TYR A 906 32.75 -21.72 -35.48
C TYR A 906 32.64 -23.21 -35.21
N GLN A 907 33.47 -24.06 -35.82
CA GLN A 907 33.53 -25.49 -35.53
C GLN A 907 33.86 -25.75 -34.05
N ILE A 908 34.89 -25.07 -33.53
CA ILE A 908 35.27 -25.14 -32.10
C ILE A 908 34.13 -24.67 -31.19
N TRP A 909 33.40 -23.61 -31.57
CA TRP A 909 32.23 -23.15 -30.83
C TRP A 909 31.14 -24.22 -30.83
N ALA A 910 30.78 -24.76 -32.00
CA ALA A 910 29.71 -25.73 -32.13
C ALA A 910 29.97 -27.03 -31.35
N GLU A 911 31.18 -27.58 -31.42
CA GLU A 911 31.57 -28.78 -30.67
C GLU A 911 31.48 -28.57 -29.14
N ALA A 912 31.94 -27.42 -28.66
CA ALA A 912 31.86 -27.05 -27.25
C ALA A 912 30.40 -26.81 -26.80
N LEU A 913 29.58 -26.16 -27.64
CA LEU A 913 28.19 -25.84 -27.34
C LEU A 913 27.29 -27.07 -27.39
N ASP A 914 27.44 -27.94 -28.39
CA ASP A 914 26.66 -29.19 -28.53
C ASP A 914 26.80 -30.10 -27.32
N SER A 915 27.99 -30.13 -26.71
CA SER A 915 28.27 -30.91 -25.51
C SER A 915 27.42 -30.43 -24.33
N ILE A 916 27.19 -29.11 -24.21
CA ILE A 916 26.34 -28.50 -23.20
C ILE A 916 24.85 -28.66 -23.57
N LEU A 917 24.48 -28.39 -24.82
CA LEU A 917 23.10 -28.51 -25.31
C LEU A 917 22.56 -29.94 -25.19
N LYS A 918 23.40 -30.97 -25.31
CA LYS A 918 23.00 -32.37 -25.06
C LYS A 918 22.59 -32.60 -23.61
N GLY A 919 23.35 -32.10 -22.64
CA GLY A 919 23.03 -32.20 -21.21
C GLY A 919 21.77 -31.42 -20.81
N LEU A 920 21.47 -30.31 -21.50
CA LEU A 920 20.25 -29.53 -21.29
C LEU A 920 19.00 -30.13 -21.98
N ARG A 921 19.18 -31.11 -22.89
CA ARG A 921 18.09 -31.80 -23.61
C ARG A 921 17.70 -33.14 -23.00
N SER A 922 18.40 -33.59 -21.95
CA SER A 922 18.20 -34.88 -21.31
C SER A 922 17.51 -34.73 -19.95
N ASP A 923 16.22 -34.40 -19.98
CA ASP A 923 15.21 -34.62 -18.94
C ASP A 923 13.82 -34.70 -19.63
#